data_AF-A0A2W0A206-F1
#
_entry.id   AF-A0A2W0A206-F1
#
_cell.length_a   1.000
_cell.length_b   1.000
_cell.length_c   1.000
_cell.angle_alpha   90.00
_cell.angle_beta   90.00
_cell.angle_gamma   90.00
#
_symmetry.space_group_name_H-M   'P 1'
#
loop_
_entity.id
_entity.type
_entity.pdbx_description
1 polymer ?
#
loop_
_entity_poly.entity_id
_entity_poly.type
_entity_poly.pdbx_seq_one_letter_code
_entity_poly.pdbx_strand_id
1 'polypeptide(L)'
;MTAGNSTSYTISVGVLNGFSGSVALNASGVPAGATASFTPASVSGSGSSTLVVSTSSTTPAGNYTLTITGTSGSLTHTAMVTLIVNPAQCLTSGTTWQNTALPVQTGTFTVTFDATPSGSSATSPINSVVALSNGAQTAFTGFATLVRFNANGIQARNGGTYAAVSVIPYTAGVAYHFREVINVPAHTYSVFVTAPGSAEQLVGSNFAFRTEQNTVTQLNNWGTFALSGSLKVCNFTLAIPNFAIAATPSTVTVTAGSNANYTANVGAVNGFSGSVGLSVSGVPAGATAGFSPASVNGSGSSTLTVTTATSTLAGTYTLTIRGTSAALSHSATVALVVTTRPAPDFALSLSPNLQTVTAGNGTSYTATVTPMNGFAAAVTFTVSGLPAGVSGNFTPASVNGSGASTLNISTSASAPAASSTLTITATSGNLSHSGAVTLAIQAGSSCVGPNCTSKRLKIINGCGKPMWIFFQTGFNGGTLNAQNQKLLPNTGDFIEYDIPDKGLAGVRFWPGMECDSTGNNCHIGASGGPVSNGFTCPATIGCAPPIDSKFEGTFGCVSSMPLSDCQINPSANPPAPLLRADFWDASMVDGYTLPVKVIVHGSCPPGNPGGPAGGVVDCSTLHFSDCPQNENLSTNGQFPSLGNENLLRLHPTTGQTVGCYSPSSKLTMGQWQSIPNPPFTGTTFSPADPQAQMYACPTPPITSDVCRAGPAATTNYTNLIHAKCNNTYAYAYDDTNGLSSCPATTSTSYEVTFFCPQ
;
A
#
# COMPACT_ATOMS: atom_id res chain seq x y z
N MET A 1 -54.55 -8.26 9.30
CA MET A 1 -54.58 -7.77 10.69
C MET A 1 -55.89 -7.07 10.97
N THR A 2 -56.38 -7.03 12.21
CA THR A 2 -57.56 -6.22 12.58
C THR A 2 -57.15 -4.76 12.80
N ALA A 3 -58.03 -3.79 12.49
CA ALA A 3 -57.79 -2.38 12.81
C ALA A 3 -57.35 -2.20 14.27
N GLY A 4 -56.39 -1.30 14.50
CA GLY A 4 -55.75 -1.07 15.80
C GLY A 4 -54.46 -1.84 16.06
N ASN A 5 -54.19 -2.94 15.33
CA ASN A 5 -53.04 -3.82 15.58
C ASN A 5 -51.75 -3.36 14.85
N SER A 6 -50.70 -4.18 14.91
CA SER A 6 -49.54 -4.09 14.02
C SER A 6 -49.26 -5.43 13.32
N THR A 7 -48.61 -5.38 12.16
CA THR A 7 -48.07 -6.54 11.44
C THR A 7 -46.70 -6.19 10.88
N SER A 8 -45.86 -7.20 10.61
CA SER A 8 -44.53 -6.99 10.04
C SER A 8 -44.29 -7.77 8.76
N TYR A 9 -43.46 -7.23 7.88
CA TYR A 9 -42.98 -7.84 6.64
C TYR A 9 -41.46 -7.82 6.59
N THR A 10 -40.84 -8.87 6.06
CA THR A 10 -39.39 -8.90 5.79
C THR A 10 -39.15 -8.41 4.37
N ILE A 11 -38.28 -7.41 4.23
CA ILE A 11 -37.85 -6.84 2.95
C ILE A 11 -36.41 -7.27 2.71
N SER A 12 -36.16 -7.93 1.59
CA SER A 12 -34.82 -8.36 1.18
C SER A 12 -34.31 -7.47 0.05
N VAL A 13 -33.14 -6.87 0.25
CA VAL A 13 -32.42 -6.09 -0.76
C VAL A 13 -31.31 -6.97 -1.32
N GLY A 14 -31.46 -7.38 -2.58
CA GLY A 14 -30.40 -8.03 -3.36
C GLY A 14 -29.58 -7.00 -4.12
N VAL A 15 -28.32 -7.31 -4.41
CA VAL A 15 -27.44 -6.45 -5.21
C VAL A 15 -26.92 -7.19 -6.42
N LEU A 16 -26.75 -6.45 -7.52
CA LEU A 16 -26.16 -6.94 -8.77
C LEU A 16 -24.88 -6.15 -9.05
N ASN A 17 -23.94 -6.76 -9.76
CA ASN A 17 -22.72 -6.11 -10.28
C ASN A 17 -21.86 -5.40 -9.21
N GLY A 18 -21.76 -5.97 -8.00
CA GLY A 18 -20.89 -5.44 -6.95
C GLY A 18 -21.38 -4.15 -6.27
N PHE A 19 -22.65 -3.79 -6.43
CA PHE A 19 -23.23 -2.60 -5.80
C PHE A 19 -23.13 -2.66 -4.27
N SER A 20 -22.56 -1.59 -3.68
CA SER A 20 -22.31 -1.44 -2.23
C SER A 20 -22.96 -0.19 -1.62
N GLY A 21 -23.76 0.55 -2.40
CA GLY A 21 -24.42 1.77 -1.96
C GLY A 21 -25.50 1.54 -0.90
N SER A 22 -25.92 2.62 -0.23
CA SER A 22 -26.99 2.59 0.77
C SER A 22 -28.36 2.75 0.10
N VAL A 23 -29.22 1.76 0.27
CA VAL A 23 -30.61 1.75 -0.22
C VAL A 23 -31.54 2.24 0.89
N ALA A 24 -32.04 3.47 0.76
CA ALA A 24 -33.06 4.01 1.65
C ALA A 24 -34.42 3.39 1.32
N LEU A 25 -35.17 2.96 2.34
CA LEU A 25 -36.47 2.31 2.17
C LEU A 25 -37.60 3.25 2.55
N ASN A 26 -38.64 3.28 1.71
CA ASN A 26 -39.87 4.02 1.93
C ASN A 26 -41.10 3.16 1.60
N ALA A 27 -42.25 3.45 2.20
CA ALA A 27 -43.52 2.78 1.90
C ALA A 27 -44.57 3.83 1.52
N SER A 28 -45.31 3.57 0.45
CA SER A 28 -46.50 4.33 0.04
C SER A 28 -47.71 3.41 -0.09
N GLY A 29 -48.92 3.99 -0.21
CA GLY A 29 -50.17 3.23 -0.19
C GLY A 29 -50.63 2.82 1.22
N VAL A 30 -50.00 3.36 2.26
CA VAL A 30 -50.38 3.15 3.67
C VAL A 30 -51.75 3.79 3.93
N PRO A 31 -52.75 3.04 4.44
CA PRO A 31 -54.10 3.59 4.63
C PRO A 31 -54.16 4.70 5.67
N ALA A 32 -55.17 5.57 5.57
CA ALA A 32 -55.42 6.61 6.56
C ALA A 32 -55.62 5.99 7.95
N GLY A 33 -54.88 6.49 8.94
CA GLY A 33 -54.84 5.93 10.29
C GLY A 33 -53.74 4.90 10.51
N ALA A 34 -52.97 4.51 9.50
CA ALA A 34 -51.84 3.60 9.65
C ALA A 34 -50.48 4.29 9.50
N THR A 35 -49.45 3.69 10.11
CA THR A 35 -48.05 4.11 10.01
C THR A 35 -47.19 2.94 9.55
N ALA A 36 -46.10 3.24 8.86
CA ALA A 36 -45.15 2.26 8.34
C ALA A 36 -43.73 2.68 8.75
N SER A 37 -42.95 1.75 9.29
CA SER A 37 -41.56 2.00 9.71
C SER A 37 -40.64 0.86 9.31
N PHE A 38 -39.40 1.17 8.97
CA PHE A 38 -38.38 0.21 8.55
C PHE A 38 -37.27 0.12 9.59
N THR A 39 -36.82 -1.09 9.90
CA THR A 39 -35.67 -1.32 10.79
C THR A 39 -34.74 -2.38 10.20
N PRO A 40 -33.55 -2.01 9.70
CA PRO A 40 -33.04 -0.63 9.54
C PRO A 40 -33.78 0.16 8.44
N ALA A 41 -33.78 1.50 8.53
CA ALA A 41 -34.42 2.39 7.54
C ALA A 41 -33.71 2.43 6.18
N SER A 42 -32.45 1.98 6.13
CA SER A 42 -31.69 1.76 4.92
C SER A 42 -30.86 0.48 5.03
N VAL A 43 -30.54 -0.11 3.89
CA VAL A 43 -29.69 -1.32 3.79
C VAL A 43 -28.51 -0.99 2.88
N SER A 44 -27.28 -1.14 3.36
CA SER A 44 -26.07 -0.95 2.54
C SER A 44 -25.66 -2.24 1.87
N GLY A 45 -25.46 -2.19 0.55
CA GLY A 45 -25.26 -3.40 -0.26
C GLY A 45 -26.48 -4.32 -0.19
N SER A 46 -26.25 -5.63 0.00
CA SER A 46 -27.32 -6.61 0.21
C SER A 46 -27.63 -6.79 1.69
N GLY A 47 -28.91 -7.00 2.02
CA GLY A 47 -29.33 -7.28 3.39
C GLY A 47 -30.84 -7.33 3.51
N SER A 48 -31.35 -7.30 4.74
CA SER A 48 -32.77 -7.30 5.03
C SER A 48 -33.18 -6.14 5.94
N SER A 49 -34.41 -5.67 5.78
CA SER A 49 -35.07 -4.73 6.68
C SER A 49 -36.45 -5.26 7.07
N THR A 50 -36.89 -4.99 8.29
CA THR A 50 -38.25 -5.30 8.74
C THR A 50 -39.13 -4.07 8.57
N LEU A 51 -40.19 -4.18 7.77
CA LEU A 51 -41.27 -3.21 7.68
C LEU A 51 -42.33 -3.54 8.74
N VAL A 52 -42.56 -2.66 9.70
CA VAL A 52 -43.67 -2.75 10.65
C VAL A 52 -44.76 -1.77 10.23
N VAL A 53 -45.98 -2.28 10.09
CA VAL A 53 -47.18 -1.48 9.78
C VAL A 53 -48.12 -1.55 10.98
N SER A 54 -48.44 -0.40 11.55
CA SER A 54 -49.34 -0.24 12.70
C SER A 54 -50.58 0.54 12.28
N THR A 55 -51.77 0.00 12.54
CA THR A 55 -53.05 0.66 12.20
C THR A 55 -53.69 1.27 13.44
N SER A 56 -54.41 2.39 13.26
CA SER A 56 -55.33 2.89 14.28
C SER A 56 -56.61 2.08 14.28
N SER A 57 -57.36 2.24 15.34
CA SER A 57 -58.72 1.73 15.50
C SER A 57 -59.74 2.19 14.48
N THR A 58 -59.50 3.37 13.93
CA THR A 58 -60.35 4.00 12.92
C THR A 58 -59.85 3.73 11.50
N THR A 59 -58.75 2.99 11.33
CA THR A 59 -58.24 2.61 10.01
C THR A 59 -59.32 1.79 9.30
N PRO A 60 -59.79 2.22 8.12
CA PRO A 60 -60.89 1.54 7.46
C PRO A 60 -60.52 0.08 7.14
N ALA A 61 -61.53 -0.80 7.22
CA ALA A 61 -61.36 -2.17 6.79
C ALA A 61 -61.21 -2.23 5.26
N GLY A 62 -60.32 -3.09 4.78
CA GLY A 62 -60.06 -3.23 3.36
C GLY A 62 -58.71 -3.88 3.05
N ASN A 63 -58.48 -4.11 1.77
CA ASN A 63 -57.21 -4.60 1.25
C ASN A 63 -56.45 -3.43 0.65
N TYR A 64 -55.26 -3.17 1.17
CA TYR A 64 -54.39 -2.08 0.75
C TYR A 64 -53.13 -2.65 0.14
N THR A 65 -52.75 -2.17 -1.05
CA THR A 65 -51.46 -2.51 -1.65
C THR A 65 -50.44 -1.49 -1.18
N LEU A 66 -49.47 -1.94 -0.39
CA LEU A 66 -48.33 -1.13 0.01
C LEU A 66 -47.23 -1.26 -1.05
N THR A 67 -46.73 -0.13 -1.54
CA THR A 67 -45.60 -0.07 -2.47
C THR A 67 -44.36 0.34 -1.69
N ILE A 68 -43.40 -0.57 -1.60
CA ILE A 68 -42.12 -0.38 -0.95
C ILE A 68 -41.13 0.07 -2.01
N THR A 69 -40.51 1.22 -1.81
CA THR A 69 -39.52 1.80 -2.72
C THR A 69 -38.15 1.79 -2.05
N GLY A 70 -37.17 1.17 -2.69
CA GLY A 70 -35.77 1.25 -2.32
C GLY A 70 -35.03 2.21 -3.25
N THR A 71 -34.38 3.23 -2.69
CA THR A 71 -33.70 4.28 -3.46
C THR A 71 -32.24 4.40 -3.06
N SER A 72 -31.33 4.44 -4.03
CA SER A 72 -29.91 4.78 -3.84
C SER A 72 -29.45 5.74 -4.95
N GLY A 73 -29.31 7.02 -4.62
CA GLY A 73 -29.03 8.05 -5.63
C GLY A 73 -30.19 8.15 -6.64
N SER A 74 -29.90 7.95 -7.93
CA SER A 74 -30.91 7.91 -9.00
C SER A 74 -31.54 6.53 -9.21
N LEU A 75 -31.01 5.48 -8.59
CA LEU A 75 -31.52 4.11 -8.74
C LEU A 75 -32.72 3.91 -7.83
N THR A 76 -33.81 3.38 -8.38
CA THR A 76 -35.04 3.09 -7.65
C THR A 76 -35.61 1.74 -8.08
N HIS A 77 -36.04 0.94 -7.10
CA HIS A 77 -36.76 -0.30 -7.31
C HIS A 77 -37.97 -0.38 -6.38
N THR A 78 -39.04 -1.02 -6.85
CA THR A 78 -40.27 -1.18 -6.08
C THR A 78 -40.64 -2.64 -5.88
N ALA A 79 -41.22 -2.93 -4.72
CA ALA A 79 -41.88 -4.20 -4.40
C ALA A 79 -43.26 -3.90 -3.81
N MET A 80 -44.22 -4.80 -4.00
CA MET A 80 -45.58 -4.62 -3.48
C MET A 80 -45.92 -5.71 -2.47
N VAL A 81 -46.65 -5.33 -1.42
CA VAL A 81 -47.23 -6.27 -0.47
C VAL A 81 -48.65 -5.86 -0.12
N THR A 82 -49.53 -6.83 0.11
CA THR A 82 -50.91 -6.57 0.50
C THR A 82 -51.06 -6.54 2.02
N LEU A 83 -51.63 -5.44 2.51
CA LEU A 83 -52.10 -5.27 3.87
C LEU A 83 -53.61 -5.46 3.90
N ILE A 84 -54.07 -6.53 4.57
CA ILE A 84 -55.50 -6.76 4.81
C ILE A 84 -55.84 -6.21 6.19
N VAL A 85 -56.71 -5.20 6.24
CA VAL A 85 -57.27 -4.63 7.48
C VAL A 85 -58.68 -5.15 7.67
N ASN A 86 -58.88 -5.98 8.68
CA ASN A 86 -60.20 -6.45 9.09
C ASN A 86 -60.88 -5.39 9.99
N PRO A 87 -62.23 -5.28 9.97
CA PRO A 87 -62.94 -4.34 10.82
C PRO A 87 -62.63 -4.58 12.30
N ALA A 88 -62.51 -3.50 13.06
CA ALA A 88 -62.31 -3.53 14.50
C ALA A 88 -63.36 -4.42 15.19
N GLN A 89 -62.92 -5.50 15.84
CA GLN A 89 -63.81 -6.28 16.69
C GLN A 89 -64.07 -5.50 17.96
N CYS A 90 -65.34 -5.16 18.18
CA CYS A 90 -65.80 -4.44 19.36
C CYS A 90 -66.69 -5.34 20.20
N LEU A 91 -66.48 -5.34 21.52
CA LEU A 91 -67.39 -5.93 22.48
C LEU A 91 -68.08 -4.84 23.28
N THR A 92 -69.39 -4.96 23.46
CA THR A 92 -70.17 -4.08 24.34
C THR A 92 -70.65 -4.89 25.52
N SER A 93 -70.30 -4.47 26.74
CA SER A 93 -70.79 -5.08 27.97
C SER A 93 -71.80 -4.20 28.69
N GLY A 94 -72.89 -4.81 29.13
CA GLY A 94 -73.76 -4.33 30.21
C GLY A 94 -73.49 -5.13 31.50
N THR A 95 -74.54 -5.58 32.16
CA THR A 95 -74.49 -6.36 33.41
C THR A 95 -74.08 -7.83 33.25
N THR A 96 -73.52 -8.21 32.09
CA THR A 96 -73.02 -9.56 31.79
C THR A 96 -71.58 -9.47 31.31
N TRP A 97 -70.71 -10.32 31.86
CA TRP A 97 -69.31 -10.40 31.44
C TRP A 97 -69.20 -10.84 29.99
N GLN A 98 -68.49 -10.04 29.20
CA GLN A 98 -67.99 -10.46 27.90
C GLN A 98 -66.55 -10.89 28.06
N ASN A 99 -66.16 -12.02 27.46
CA ASN A 99 -64.81 -12.57 27.53
C ASN A 99 -64.26 -12.82 26.13
N THR A 100 -62.95 -12.71 25.96
CA THR A 100 -62.25 -13.04 24.72
C THR A 100 -60.88 -13.60 25.05
N ALA A 101 -60.58 -14.77 24.47
CA ALA A 101 -59.31 -15.44 24.66
C ALA A 101 -58.14 -14.66 24.06
N LEU A 102 -56.98 -14.79 24.69
CA LEU A 102 -55.67 -14.31 24.25
C LEU A 102 -54.70 -15.48 24.17
N PRO A 103 -53.62 -15.38 23.36
CA PRO A 103 -52.49 -16.28 23.49
C PRO A 103 -51.94 -16.25 24.92
N VAL A 104 -51.50 -17.41 25.43
CA VAL A 104 -50.98 -17.52 26.81
C VAL A 104 -49.75 -16.64 27.01
N GLN A 105 -49.82 -15.73 27.98
CA GLN A 105 -48.73 -14.85 28.37
C GLN A 105 -48.24 -15.20 29.77
N THR A 106 -46.95 -15.49 29.88
CA THR A 106 -46.27 -15.82 31.16
C THR A 106 -45.21 -14.79 31.55
N GLY A 107 -44.85 -13.88 30.64
CA GLY A 107 -43.83 -12.84 30.85
C GLY A 107 -44.42 -11.44 30.89
N THR A 108 -43.61 -10.45 30.49
CA THR A 108 -44.05 -9.07 30.31
C THR A 108 -44.66 -8.88 28.93
N PHE A 109 -45.81 -8.22 28.85
CA PHE A 109 -46.47 -7.88 27.59
C PHE A 109 -47.24 -6.57 27.72
N THR A 110 -47.58 -5.96 26.59
CA THR A 110 -48.42 -4.76 26.53
C THR A 110 -49.73 -5.10 25.87
N VAL A 111 -50.84 -4.57 26.38
CA VAL A 111 -52.09 -4.52 25.63
C VAL A 111 -52.51 -3.09 25.42
N THR A 112 -53.17 -2.85 24.29
CA THR A 112 -53.85 -1.58 24.04
C THR A 112 -55.28 -1.83 23.63
N PHE A 113 -56.17 -0.90 23.94
CA PHE A 113 -57.57 -0.98 23.54
C PHE A 113 -58.22 0.41 23.61
N ASP A 114 -59.31 0.60 22.89
CA ASP A 114 -60.14 1.79 23.02
C ASP A 114 -61.40 1.45 23.80
N ALA A 115 -61.69 2.21 24.86
CA ALA A 115 -62.88 2.02 25.66
C ALA A 115 -63.78 3.25 25.61
N THR A 116 -65.05 3.04 25.24
CA THR A 116 -66.09 4.06 25.16
C THR A 116 -67.18 3.77 26.17
N PRO A 117 -67.21 4.47 27.32
CA PRO A 117 -68.28 4.30 28.31
C PRO A 117 -69.55 5.02 27.85
N SER A 118 -70.73 4.43 28.04
CA SER A 118 -72.02 5.04 27.70
C SER A 118 -72.98 5.01 28.91
N GLY A 119 -73.29 6.21 29.42
CA GLY A 119 -74.11 6.49 30.62
C GLY A 119 -73.78 7.91 31.13
N SER A 120 -74.74 8.70 31.62
CA SER A 120 -74.47 10.11 31.99
C SER A 120 -74.06 10.27 33.46
N SER A 121 -73.09 11.15 33.75
CA SER A 121 -72.62 11.41 35.13
C SER A 121 -73.65 12.09 36.04
N ALA A 122 -74.78 12.56 35.51
CA ALA A 122 -75.76 13.34 36.25
C ALA A 122 -76.88 12.51 36.91
N THR A 123 -77.26 11.36 36.34
CA THR A 123 -78.41 10.56 36.87
C THR A 123 -78.26 9.04 36.75
N SER A 124 -77.19 8.52 36.12
CA SER A 124 -76.91 7.08 36.09
C SER A 124 -75.39 6.85 36.08
N PRO A 125 -74.73 6.74 37.25
CA PRO A 125 -73.27 6.71 37.32
C PRO A 125 -72.74 5.51 36.55
N ILE A 126 -71.82 5.70 35.61
CA ILE A 126 -71.14 4.57 34.95
C ILE A 126 -70.29 3.84 35.99
N ASN A 127 -70.27 2.52 35.91
CA ASN A 127 -69.37 1.69 36.70
C ASN A 127 -68.98 0.48 35.88
N SER A 128 -67.92 0.61 35.09
CA SER A 128 -67.52 -0.40 34.11
C SER A 128 -66.03 -0.65 34.12
N VAL A 129 -65.62 -1.86 33.70
CA VAL A 129 -64.24 -2.31 33.71
C VAL A 129 -63.83 -3.02 32.43
N VAL A 130 -62.56 -2.87 32.07
CA VAL A 130 -61.81 -3.78 31.17
C VAL A 130 -60.76 -4.47 32.02
N ALA A 131 -60.54 -5.76 31.80
CA ALA A 131 -59.77 -6.58 32.73
C ALA A 131 -59.08 -7.78 32.06
N LEU A 132 -57.91 -8.19 32.56
CA LEU A 132 -57.18 -9.39 32.11
C LEU A 132 -57.21 -10.52 33.14
N SER A 133 -57.21 -11.77 32.68
CA SER A 133 -57.43 -12.97 33.50
C SER A 133 -56.75 -14.22 32.94
N ASN A 134 -56.69 -15.27 33.75
CA ASN A 134 -56.44 -16.64 33.30
C ASN A 134 -57.78 -17.35 33.07
N GLY A 135 -58.10 -17.65 31.83
CA GLY A 135 -59.39 -18.21 31.39
C GLY A 135 -60.51 -17.17 31.40
N ALA A 136 -61.66 -17.55 30.85
CA ALA A 136 -62.86 -16.72 30.94
C ALA A 136 -63.34 -16.63 32.38
N GLN A 137 -63.75 -15.43 32.81
CA GLN A 137 -64.17 -15.16 34.18
C GLN A 137 -65.56 -14.53 34.23
N THR A 138 -66.29 -14.81 35.31
CA THR A 138 -67.65 -14.31 35.55
C THR A 138 -67.77 -13.46 36.81
N ALA A 139 -66.65 -13.22 37.51
CA ALA A 139 -66.59 -12.44 38.73
C ALA A 139 -65.32 -11.57 38.76
N PHE A 140 -65.38 -10.41 39.42
CA PHE A 140 -64.25 -9.49 39.54
C PHE A 140 -63.00 -10.13 40.18
N THR A 141 -63.17 -11.13 41.04
CA THR A 141 -62.09 -11.84 41.74
C THR A 141 -61.24 -12.72 40.83
N GLY A 142 -61.75 -13.08 39.66
CA GLY A 142 -61.03 -13.85 38.65
C GLY A 142 -60.09 -13.03 37.77
N PHE A 143 -60.17 -11.70 37.84
CA PHE A 143 -59.37 -10.81 37.01
C PHE A 143 -58.18 -10.23 37.77
N ALA A 144 -57.00 -10.29 37.13
CA ALA A 144 -55.73 -9.86 37.68
C ALA A 144 -55.53 -8.34 37.55
N THR A 145 -55.82 -7.79 36.38
CA THR A 145 -55.79 -6.34 36.13
C THR A 145 -57.21 -5.84 35.91
N LEU A 146 -57.52 -4.62 36.37
CA LEU A 146 -58.76 -3.94 36.01
C LEU A 146 -58.51 -2.45 35.82
N VAL A 147 -59.08 -1.89 34.76
CA VAL A 147 -59.21 -0.45 34.53
C VAL A 147 -60.69 -0.12 34.55
N ARG A 148 -61.05 0.96 35.24
CA ARG A 148 -62.43 1.29 35.61
C ARG A 148 -62.81 2.71 35.23
N PHE A 149 -64.00 2.86 34.65
CA PHE A 149 -64.72 4.12 34.59
C PHE A 149 -65.72 4.18 35.75
N ASN A 150 -65.67 5.22 36.57
CA ASN A 150 -66.67 5.45 37.62
C ASN A 150 -67.08 6.93 37.75
N ALA A 151 -67.88 7.28 38.77
CA ALA A 151 -68.29 8.67 39.01
C ALA A 151 -67.12 9.62 39.35
N ASN A 152 -65.99 9.08 39.84
CA ASN A 152 -64.79 9.82 40.24
C ASN A 152 -63.71 9.85 39.14
N GLY A 153 -64.02 9.37 37.93
CA GLY A 153 -63.10 9.36 36.79
C GLY A 153 -62.57 7.97 36.42
N ILE A 154 -61.45 7.96 35.71
CA ILE A 154 -60.73 6.75 35.27
C ILE A 154 -59.77 6.31 36.38
N GLN A 155 -59.84 5.05 36.79
CA GLN A 155 -59.02 4.45 37.85
C GLN A 155 -58.58 3.03 37.46
N ALA A 156 -57.60 2.47 38.16
CA ALA A 156 -57.16 1.09 37.99
C ALA A 156 -57.14 0.35 39.35
N ARG A 157 -57.20 -0.98 39.32
CA ARG A 157 -57.10 -1.82 40.53
C ARG A 157 -55.64 -1.87 41.00
N ASN A 158 -55.41 -1.68 42.29
CA ASN A 158 -54.11 -1.87 42.92
C ASN A 158 -54.29 -2.79 44.14
N GLY A 159 -54.05 -4.10 43.95
CA GLY A 159 -54.34 -5.10 44.98
C GLY A 159 -55.81 -5.09 45.41
N GLY A 160 -56.07 -4.64 46.63
CA GLY A 160 -57.39 -4.65 47.28
C GLY A 160 -58.28 -3.45 46.95
N THR A 161 -57.74 -2.38 46.37
CA THR A 161 -58.46 -1.09 46.19
C THR A 161 -58.38 -0.60 44.74
N TYR A 162 -59.24 0.37 44.38
CA TYR A 162 -59.08 1.13 43.14
C TYR A 162 -58.31 2.41 43.45
N ALA A 163 -57.37 2.77 42.58
CA ALA A 163 -56.51 3.94 42.73
C ALA A 163 -56.26 4.61 41.37
N ALA A 164 -55.87 5.89 41.41
CA ALA A 164 -55.31 6.62 40.28
C ALA A 164 -54.29 7.64 40.81
N VAL A 165 -53.24 7.94 40.04
CA VAL A 165 -52.22 8.94 40.41
C VAL A 165 -52.82 10.34 40.52
N SER A 166 -53.84 10.64 39.70
CA SER A 166 -54.63 11.86 39.76
C SER A 166 -56.07 11.58 39.31
N VAL A 167 -56.98 12.54 39.54
CA VAL A 167 -58.36 12.45 39.01
C VAL A 167 -58.31 12.66 37.50
N ILE A 168 -58.68 11.62 36.74
CA ILE A 168 -58.74 11.67 35.28
C ILE A 168 -60.22 11.71 34.88
N PRO A 169 -60.79 12.89 34.56
CA PRO A 169 -62.18 13.01 34.16
C PRO A 169 -62.40 12.38 32.77
N TYR A 170 -63.63 11.95 32.52
CA TYR A 170 -64.03 11.48 31.20
C TYR A 170 -65.43 11.94 30.84
N THR A 171 -65.71 11.95 29.54
CA THR A 171 -67.04 12.24 29.00
C THR A 171 -67.65 10.97 28.42
N ALA A 172 -68.91 10.69 28.77
CA ALA A 172 -69.62 9.55 28.22
C ALA A 172 -69.79 9.67 26.70
N GLY A 173 -69.71 8.54 26.00
CA GLY A 173 -69.75 8.46 24.54
C GLY A 173 -68.41 8.76 23.87
N VAL A 174 -67.39 9.19 24.61
CA VAL A 174 -66.04 9.46 24.08
C VAL A 174 -65.16 8.22 24.24
N ALA A 175 -64.40 7.85 23.20
CA ALA A 175 -63.45 6.75 23.23
C ALA A 175 -62.12 7.20 23.84
N TYR A 176 -61.59 6.41 24.78
CA TYR A 176 -60.28 6.62 25.40
C TYR A 176 -59.36 5.46 25.03
N HIS A 177 -58.15 5.78 24.58
CA HIS A 177 -57.15 4.78 24.26
C HIS A 177 -56.38 4.40 25.51
N PHE A 178 -56.33 3.12 25.84
CA PHE A 178 -55.58 2.58 26.97
C PHE A 178 -54.37 1.82 26.49
N ARG A 179 -53.30 1.92 27.29
CA ARG A 179 -52.11 1.09 27.18
C ARG A 179 -51.79 0.53 28.56
N GLU A 180 -51.85 -0.79 28.70
CA GLU A 180 -51.46 -1.50 29.91
C GLU A 180 -50.15 -2.24 29.66
N VAL A 181 -49.14 -2.05 30.52
CA VAL A 181 -47.88 -2.81 30.52
C VAL A 181 -47.93 -3.77 31.70
N ILE A 182 -48.07 -5.06 31.40
CA ILE A 182 -48.29 -6.12 32.38
C ILE A 182 -46.99 -6.91 32.58
N ASN A 183 -46.63 -7.18 33.84
CA ASN A 183 -45.53 -8.05 34.23
C ASN A 183 -46.10 -9.20 35.07
N VAL A 184 -46.38 -10.35 34.43
CA VAL A 184 -46.96 -11.52 35.10
C VAL A 184 -46.04 -12.08 36.19
N PRO A 185 -44.71 -12.24 35.97
CA PRO A 185 -43.80 -12.73 37.02
C PRO A 185 -43.74 -11.83 38.27
N ALA A 186 -43.88 -10.51 38.10
CA ALA A 186 -43.86 -9.56 39.22
C ALA A 186 -45.26 -9.30 39.80
N HIS A 187 -46.33 -9.85 39.21
CA HIS A 187 -47.73 -9.57 39.55
C HIS A 187 -48.04 -8.07 39.61
N THR A 188 -47.52 -7.30 38.65
CA THR A 188 -47.75 -5.86 38.56
C THR A 188 -48.14 -5.41 37.15
N TYR A 189 -48.78 -4.26 37.06
CA TYR A 189 -49.08 -3.60 35.79
C TYR A 189 -49.07 -2.08 35.90
N SER A 190 -48.73 -1.42 34.80
CA SER A 190 -48.80 0.03 34.66
C SER A 190 -49.86 0.38 33.63
N VAL A 191 -50.69 1.37 33.90
CA VAL A 191 -51.83 1.76 33.06
C VAL A 191 -51.70 3.20 32.63
N PHE A 192 -51.88 3.44 31.34
CA PHE A 192 -51.89 4.74 30.71
C PHE A 192 -53.20 4.93 29.94
N VAL A 193 -53.66 6.17 29.84
CA VAL A 193 -54.87 6.55 29.10
C VAL A 193 -54.63 7.80 28.27
N THR A 194 -55.14 7.81 27.05
CA THR A 194 -55.06 8.93 26.11
C THR A 194 -56.47 9.30 25.67
N ALA A 195 -56.91 10.49 26.04
CA ALA A 195 -58.15 11.06 25.53
C ALA A 195 -57.96 11.56 24.08
N PRO A 196 -59.03 11.66 23.27
CA PRO A 196 -58.92 12.16 21.90
C PRO A 196 -58.29 13.55 21.85
N GLY A 197 -57.26 13.71 21.02
CA GLY A 197 -56.53 14.97 20.85
C GLY A 197 -55.66 15.39 22.04
N SER A 198 -55.49 14.53 23.06
CA SER A 198 -54.70 14.83 24.26
C SER A 198 -53.41 14.01 24.32
N ALA A 199 -52.47 14.43 25.16
CA ALA A 199 -51.30 13.63 25.51
C ALA A 199 -51.69 12.46 26.43
N GLU A 200 -50.87 11.40 26.41
CA GLU A 200 -51.05 10.23 27.28
C GLU A 200 -50.85 10.60 28.76
N GLN A 201 -51.72 10.06 29.62
CA GLN A 201 -51.71 10.27 31.06
C GLN A 201 -51.50 8.95 31.81
N LEU A 202 -50.70 8.98 32.88
CA LEU A 202 -50.49 7.84 33.76
C LEU A 202 -51.68 7.67 34.71
N VAL A 203 -52.37 6.52 34.63
CA VAL A 203 -53.40 6.15 35.61
C VAL A 203 -52.74 5.55 36.86
N GLY A 204 -51.75 4.67 36.66
CA GLY A 204 -51.04 3.99 37.74
C GLY A 204 -49.76 3.33 37.24
N SER A 205 -48.70 3.34 38.06
CA SER A 205 -47.43 2.69 37.74
C SER A 205 -47.17 1.55 38.72
N ASN A 206 -46.83 0.36 38.19
CA ASN A 206 -46.53 -0.85 38.95
C ASN A 206 -47.61 -1.20 40.00
N PHE A 207 -48.88 -0.99 39.65
CA PHE A 207 -49.99 -1.42 40.50
C PHE A 207 -49.95 -2.94 40.65
N ALA A 208 -50.17 -3.43 41.87
CA ALA A 208 -50.24 -4.85 42.13
C ALA A 208 -51.47 -5.44 41.45
N PHE A 209 -51.34 -6.66 40.94
CA PHE A 209 -52.48 -7.47 40.55
C PHE A 209 -53.47 -7.55 41.71
N ARG A 210 -54.73 -7.72 41.35
CA ARG A 210 -55.81 -7.90 42.31
C ARG A 210 -55.40 -8.94 43.37
N THR A 211 -55.70 -8.69 44.65
CA THR A 211 -55.24 -9.53 45.77
C THR A 211 -55.54 -11.01 45.58
N GLU A 212 -56.70 -11.33 45.00
CA GLU A 212 -57.15 -12.69 44.70
C GLU A 212 -56.40 -13.37 43.53
N GLN A 213 -55.60 -12.63 42.77
CA GLN A 213 -54.84 -13.08 41.60
C GLN A 213 -53.33 -12.84 41.75
N ASN A 214 -52.83 -12.62 42.97
CA ASN A 214 -51.41 -12.35 43.25
C ASN A 214 -50.48 -13.57 43.11
N THR A 215 -51.01 -14.74 42.75
CA THR A 215 -50.25 -15.96 42.46
C THR A 215 -50.48 -16.49 41.05
N VAL A 216 -51.18 -15.76 40.19
CA VAL A 216 -51.47 -16.23 38.82
C VAL A 216 -50.18 -16.33 38.01
N THR A 217 -49.98 -17.44 37.29
CA THR A 217 -48.72 -17.69 36.55
C THR A 217 -48.80 -17.34 35.07
N GLN A 218 -50.01 -17.08 34.56
CA GLN A 218 -50.26 -16.73 33.17
C GLN A 218 -51.55 -15.92 33.01
N LEU A 219 -51.63 -15.12 31.95
CA LEU A 219 -52.85 -14.46 31.51
C LEU A 219 -53.11 -14.83 30.05
N ASN A 220 -54.35 -15.18 29.72
CA ASN A 220 -54.72 -15.68 28.39
C ASN A 220 -56.17 -15.33 28.03
N ASN A 221 -56.76 -14.33 28.69
CA ASN A 221 -58.11 -13.86 28.42
C ASN A 221 -58.27 -12.41 28.87
N TRP A 222 -59.08 -11.64 28.14
CA TRP A 222 -59.57 -10.34 28.59
C TRP A 222 -61.09 -10.33 28.66
N GLY A 223 -61.64 -9.46 29.49
CA GLY A 223 -63.08 -9.29 29.63
C GLY A 223 -63.49 -7.86 29.94
N THR A 224 -64.77 -7.59 29.70
CA THR A 224 -65.40 -6.29 29.97
C THR A 224 -66.76 -6.46 30.63
N PHE A 225 -67.09 -5.57 31.55
CA PHE A 225 -68.33 -5.59 32.34
C PHE A 225 -68.77 -4.19 32.74
N ALA A 226 -70.08 -3.93 32.82
CA ALA A 226 -70.64 -2.70 33.37
C ALA A 226 -71.72 -3.00 34.41
N LEU A 227 -71.49 -2.62 35.68
CA LEU A 227 -72.50 -2.64 36.74
C LEU A 227 -73.63 -1.64 36.46
N SER A 228 -73.30 -0.54 35.80
CA SER A 228 -74.22 0.52 35.40
C SER A 228 -73.69 1.24 34.15
N GLY A 229 -74.61 1.62 33.26
CA GLY A 229 -74.29 2.03 31.88
C GLY A 229 -73.87 0.85 31.00
N SER A 230 -73.18 1.12 29.90
CA SER A 230 -72.50 0.09 29.10
C SER A 230 -71.09 0.53 28.71
N LEU A 231 -70.21 -0.44 28.43
CA LEU A 231 -68.83 -0.17 28.00
C LEU A 231 -68.59 -0.88 26.67
N LYS A 232 -68.25 -0.10 25.65
CA LYS A 232 -67.80 -0.61 24.35
C LYS A 232 -66.27 -0.62 24.32
N VAL A 233 -65.68 -1.78 24.15
CA VAL A 233 -64.23 -1.97 24.01
C VAL A 233 -63.94 -2.42 22.59
N CYS A 234 -63.08 -1.69 21.89
CA CYS A 234 -62.65 -2.00 20.54
C CYS A 234 -61.12 -2.07 20.46
N ASN A 235 -60.60 -2.65 19.39
CA ASN A 235 -59.17 -2.56 19.03
C ASN A 235 -58.25 -3.10 20.12
N PHE A 236 -58.70 -4.14 20.80
CA PHE A 236 -57.85 -4.83 21.76
C PHE A 236 -56.68 -5.47 21.00
N THR A 237 -55.46 -5.09 21.38
CA THR A 237 -54.23 -5.61 20.80
C THR A 237 -53.32 -6.16 21.87
N LEU A 238 -52.51 -7.14 21.49
CA LEU A 238 -51.49 -7.74 22.32
C LEU A 238 -50.13 -7.54 21.65
N ALA A 239 -49.21 -6.88 22.34
CA ALA A 239 -47.84 -6.64 21.90
C ALA A 239 -46.86 -7.32 22.86
N ILE A 240 -46.16 -8.34 22.35
CA ILE A 240 -45.16 -9.10 23.09
C ILE A 240 -43.77 -8.54 22.75
N PRO A 241 -42.95 -8.14 23.73
CA PRO A 241 -41.56 -7.72 23.50
C PRO A 241 -40.78 -8.79 22.75
N ASN A 242 -40.11 -8.41 21.65
CA ASN A 242 -39.33 -9.30 20.81
C ASN A 242 -38.12 -8.57 20.21
N PHE A 243 -37.23 -9.27 19.51
CA PHE A 243 -36.15 -8.64 18.74
C PHE A 243 -36.03 -9.27 17.35
N ALA A 244 -35.41 -8.54 16.42
CA ALA A 244 -34.96 -9.05 15.13
C ALA A 244 -33.43 -9.01 15.07
N ILE A 245 -32.84 -9.91 14.29
CA ILE A 245 -31.40 -9.93 14.02
C ILE A 245 -31.15 -9.91 12.51
N ALA A 246 -30.19 -9.11 12.06
CA ALA A 246 -29.68 -9.08 10.70
C ALA A 246 -28.16 -9.03 10.73
N ALA A 247 -27.49 -9.41 9.64
CA ALA A 247 -26.03 -9.35 9.55
C ALA A 247 -25.56 -8.85 8.18
N THR A 248 -24.52 -8.03 8.16
CA THR A 248 -23.95 -7.46 6.94
C THR A 248 -22.41 -7.39 7.01
N PRO A 249 -21.68 -7.45 5.88
CA PRO A 249 -22.19 -7.76 4.54
C PRO A 249 -22.64 -9.23 4.42
N SER A 250 -23.38 -9.57 3.36
CA SER A 250 -23.85 -10.95 3.16
C SER A 250 -22.73 -11.94 2.85
N THR A 251 -21.63 -11.46 2.27
CA THR A 251 -20.45 -12.26 1.92
C THR A 251 -19.16 -11.47 2.16
N VAL A 252 -18.13 -12.12 2.70
CA VAL A 252 -16.76 -11.61 2.76
C VAL A 252 -15.81 -12.65 2.18
N THR A 253 -14.89 -12.22 1.32
CA THR A 253 -13.84 -13.06 0.75
C THR A 253 -12.50 -12.72 1.39
N VAL A 254 -11.78 -13.73 1.87
CA VAL A 254 -10.44 -13.58 2.46
C VAL A 254 -9.51 -14.69 1.99
N THR A 255 -8.21 -14.39 1.90
CA THR A 255 -7.18 -15.42 1.75
C THR A 255 -6.95 -16.14 3.08
N ALA A 256 -6.71 -17.45 3.06
CA ALA A 256 -6.39 -18.22 4.26
C ALA A 256 -5.22 -17.61 5.06
N GLY A 257 -5.47 -17.26 6.33
CA GLY A 257 -4.55 -16.53 7.22
C GLY A 257 -5.01 -15.11 7.57
N SER A 258 -6.11 -14.63 6.98
CA SER A 258 -6.63 -13.27 7.17
C SER A 258 -7.92 -13.25 8.00
N ASN A 259 -8.34 -12.03 8.39
CA ASN A 259 -9.57 -11.79 9.14
C ASN A 259 -10.72 -11.35 8.21
N ALA A 260 -11.92 -11.86 8.47
CA ALA A 260 -13.18 -11.39 7.91
C ALA A 260 -14.02 -10.75 9.02
N ASN A 261 -14.70 -9.63 8.72
CA ASN A 261 -15.56 -8.94 9.68
C ASN A 261 -16.98 -8.83 9.15
N TYR A 262 -17.95 -9.10 10.03
CA TYR A 262 -19.38 -8.88 9.80
C TYR A 262 -19.94 -8.05 10.95
N THR A 263 -21.02 -7.32 10.70
CA THR A 263 -21.78 -6.58 11.70
C THR A 263 -23.11 -7.28 11.91
N ALA A 264 -23.36 -7.77 13.13
CA ALA A 264 -24.67 -8.24 13.55
C ALA A 264 -25.46 -7.07 14.14
N ASN A 265 -26.65 -6.82 13.60
CA ASN A 265 -27.56 -5.75 14.03
C ASN A 265 -28.76 -6.37 14.74
N VAL A 266 -29.02 -5.93 15.96
CA VAL A 266 -30.18 -6.31 16.77
C VAL A 266 -31.15 -5.14 16.81
N GLY A 267 -32.41 -5.39 16.47
CA GLY A 267 -33.49 -4.40 16.53
C GLY A 267 -34.57 -4.82 17.53
N ALA A 268 -34.84 -3.99 18.53
CA ALA A 268 -35.94 -4.19 19.46
C ALA A 268 -37.30 -4.03 18.78
N VAL A 269 -38.25 -4.91 19.13
CA VAL A 269 -39.63 -4.93 18.64
C VAL A 269 -40.56 -4.88 19.85
N ASN A 270 -41.63 -4.09 19.76
CA ASN A 270 -42.65 -3.93 20.81
C ASN A 270 -42.07 -3.55 22.20
N GLY A 271 -41.12 -2.61 22.22
CA GLY A 271 -40.55 -2.09 23.48
C GLY A 271 -39.57 -3.04 24.17
N PHE A 272 -39.04 -4.04 23.46
CA PHE A 272 -38.02 -4.94 23.99
C PHE A 272 -36.77 -4.20 24.47
N SER A 273 -36.35 -4.49 25.70
CA SER A 273 -35.19 -3.91 26.36
C SER A 273 -34.25 -4.96 26.96
N GLY A 274 -34.50 -6.25 26.67
CA GLY A 274 -33.70 -7.36 27.16
C GLY A 274 -32.30 -7.40 26.55
N SER A 275 -31.40 -8.16 27.19
CA SER A 275 -30.07 -8.44 26.66
C SER A 275 -30.11 -9.62 25.68
N VAL A 276 -29.56 -9.43 24.49
CA VAL A 276 -29.44 -10.44 23.43
C VAL A 276 -28.00 -10.92 23.37
N GLY A 277 -27.74 -12.14 23.81
CA GLY A 277 -26.44 -12.81 23.66
C GLY A 277 -26.25 -13.31 22.23
N LEU A 278 -25.05 -13.10 21.66
CA LEU A 278 -24.72 -13.45 20.29
C LEU A 278 -23.80 -14.67 20.24
N SER A 279 -24.09 -15.60 19.33
CA SER A 279 -23.23 -16.75 19.04
C SER A 279 -23.17 -17.01 17.53
N VAL A 280 -22.15 -17.72 17.08
CA VAL A 280 -21.95 -18.06 15.67
C VAL A 280 -21.62 -19.54 15.53
N SER A 281 -22.13 -20.15 14.46
CA SER A 281 -21.81 -21.53 14.05
C SER A 281 -21.48 -21.58 12.55
N GLY A 282 -20.92 -22.69 12.08
CA GLY A 282 -20.47 -22.85 10.69
C GLY A 282 -19.07 -22.29 10.40
N VAL A 283 -18.31 -21.93 11.45
CA VAL A 283 -16.92 -21.46 11.35
C VAL A 283 -16.04 -22.59 10.79
N PRO A 284 -15.21 -22.33 9.75
CA PRO A 284 -14.37 -23.37 9.15
C PRO A 284 -13.35 -23.95 10.12
N ALA A 285 -12.95 -25.19 9.90
CA ALA A 285 -11.87 -25.82 10.67
C ALA A 285 -10.57 -25.00 10.55
N GLY A 286 -9.93 -24.78 11.70
CA GLY A 286 -8.72 -23.94 11.79
C GLY A 286 -9.00 -22.43 11.83
N ALA A 287 -10.27 -21.99 11.84
CA ALA A 287 -10.61 -20.59 12.09
C ALA A 287 -11.23 -20.39 13.49
N THR A 288 -11.13 -19.17 14.01
CA THR A 288 -11.77 -18.74 15.26
C THR A 288 -12.74 -17.59 14.98
N ALA A 289 -13.80 -17.46 15.76
CA ALA A 289 -14.75 -16.36 15.61
C ALA A 289 -15.20 -15.78 16.96
N GLY A 290 -15.41 -14.46 17.03
CA GLY A 290 -15.83 -13.78 18.25
C GLY A 290 -16.60 -12.49 17.98
N PHE A 291 -17.49 -12.14 18.90
CA PHE A 291 -18.29 -10.91 18.86
C PHE A 291 -17.74 -9.85 19.81
N SER A 292 -17.76 -8.59 19.38
CA SER A 292 -17.43 -7.44 20.23
C SER A 292 -18.44 -6.29 19.99
N PRO A 293 -19.37 -6.03 20.93
CA PRO A 293 -19.62 -6.74 22.19
C PRO A 293 -20.30 -8.12 22.00
N ALA A 294 -20.15 -9.03 22.96
CA ALA A 294 -20.78 -10.36 22.89
C ALA A 294 -22.32 -10.36 23.07
N SER A 295 -22.88 -9.25 23.54
CA SER A 295 -24.33 -9.07 23.73
C SER A 295 -24.75 -7.63 23.48
N VAL A 296 -26.01 -7.43 23.10
CA VAL A 296 -26.61 -6.12 22.84
C VAL A 296 -27.89 -5.97 23.68
N ASN A 297 -28.08 -4.82 24.34
CA ASN A 297 -29.30 -4.53 25.11
C ASN A 297 -30.30 -3.75 24.25
N GLY A 298 -31.53 -4.23 24.13
CA GLY A 298 -32.54 -3.61 23.27
C GLY A 298 -32.12 -3.63 21.80
N SER A 299 -31.83 -2.45 21.24
CA SER A 299 -31.31 -2.28 19.87
C SER A 299 -29.83 -1.91 19.88
N GLY A 300 -29.07 -2.39 18.90
CA GLY A 300 -27.66 -2.05 18.72
C GLY A 300 -26.95 -2.97 17.73
N SER A 301 -25.62 -2.89 17.70
CA SER A 301 -24.80 -3.71 16.80
C SER A 301 -23.61 -4.34 17.50
N SER A 302 -23.07 -5.41 16.90
CA SER A 302 -21.85 -6.08 17.33
C SER A 302 -21.03 -6.53 16.13
N THR A 303 -19.71 -6.38 16.22
CA THR A 303 -18.80 -6.87 15.18
C THR A 303 -18.45 -8.32 15.44
N LEU A 304 -18.76 -9.20 14.49
CA LEU A 304 -18.24 -10.56 14.38
C LEU A 304 -16.92 -10.54 13.62
N THR A 305 -15.82 -10.90 14.27
CA THR A 305 -14.53 -11.13 13.61
C THR A 305 -14.28 -12.63 13.48
N VAL A 306 -14.00 -13.08 12.27
CA VAL A 306 -13.58 -14.46 11.96
C VAL A 306 -12.13 -14.42 11.50
N THR A 307 -11.24 -15.07 12.24
CA THR A 307 -9.81 -15.18 11.92
C THR A 307 -9.53 -16.54 11.33
N THR A 308 -9.11 -16.59 10.07
CA THR A 308 -8.72 -17.83 9.39
C THR A 308 -7.24 -18.12 9.63
N ALA A 309 -6.89 -19.41 9.78
CA ALA A 309 -5.50 -19.82 9.80
C ALA A 309 -4.93 -19.96 8.38
N THR A 310 -3.61 -19.99 8.30
CA THR A 310 -2.88 -20.26 7.05
C THR A 310 -3.20 -21.64 6.46
N SER A 311 -3.71 -22.57 7.26
CA SER A 311 -4.11 -23.92 6.89
C SER A 311 -5.62 -24.07 6.67
N THR A 312 -6.41 -22.99 6.85
CA THR A 312 -7.85 -23.04 6.57
C THR A 312 -8.06 -23.35 5.09
N LEU A 313 -8.85 -24.39 4.81
CA LEU A 313 -9.11 -24.84 3.45
C LEU A 313 -9.88 -23.78 2.67
N ALA A 314 -9.60 -23.69 1.38
CA ALA A 314 -10.39 -22.84 0.49
C ALA A 314 -11.80 -23.41 0.33
N GLY A 315 -12.79 -22.53 0.28
CA GLY A 315 -14.18 -22.91 0.20
C GLY A 315 -15.12 -21.78 0.64
N THR A 316 -16.42 -22.03 0.47
CA THR A 316 -17.48 -21.13 0.94
C THR A 316 -18.13 -21.74 2.17
N TYR A 317 -18.13 -20.99 3.27
CA TYR A 317 -18.67 -21.40 4.56
C TYR A 317 -19.85 -20.53 4.94
N THR A 318 -21.00 -21.15 5.21
CA THR A 318 -22.19 -20.44 5.71
C THR A 318 -22.08 -20.28 7.22
N LEU A 319 -21.95 -19.05 7.68
CA LEU A 319 -21.95 -18.70 9.10
C LEU A 319 -23.37 -18.37 9.54
N THR A 320 -23.84 -19.04 10.60
CA THR A 320 -25.15 -18.75 11.21
C THR A 320 -24.94 -17.99 12.51
N ILE A 321 -25.35 -16.73 12.51
CA ILE A 321 -25.32 -15.82 13.65
C ILE A 321 -26.66 -15.95 14.39
N ARG A 322 -26.60 -16.28 15.67
CA ARG A 322 -27.78 -16.50 16.52
C ARG A 322 -27.79 -15.49 17.66
N GLY A 323 -28.89 -14.76 17.79
CA GLY A 323 -29.20 -13.96 18.97
C GLY A 323 -30.15 -14.71 19.89
N THR A 324 -29.90 -14.68 21.20
CA THR A 324 -30.77 -15.30 22.21
C THR A 324 -31.02 -14.38 23.39
N SER A 325 -32.27 -14.29 23.84
CA SER A 325 -32.66 -13.57 25.05
C SER A 325 -33.77 -14.33 25.77
N ALA A 326 -33.47 -14.89 26.94
CA ALA A 326 -34.34 -15.81 27.65
C ALA A 326 -34.87 -16.92 26.71
N ALA A 327 -36.19 -17.00 26.49
CA ALA A 327 -36.81 -17.98 25.59
C ALA A 327 -36.82 -17.56 24.10
N LEU A 328 -36.46 -16.32 23.78
CA LEU A 328 -36.43 -15.81 22.40
C LEU A 328 -35.13 -16.17 21.70
N SER A 329 -35.22 -16.58 20.44
CA SER A 329 -34.08 -16.96 19.62
C SER A 329 -34.34 -16.63 18.16
N HIS A 330 -33.46 -15.83 17.56
CA HIS A 330 -33.50 -15.48 16.12
C HIS A 330 -32.12 -15.65 15.50
N SER A 331 -32.07 -15.82 14.18
CA SER A 331 -30.80 -16.02 13.46
C SER A 331 -30.74 -15.29 12.13
N ALA A 332 -29.53 -14.92 11.73
CA ALA A 332 -29.18 -14.42 10.40
C ALA A 332 -27.97 -15.21 9.85
N THR A 333 -27.85 -15.31 8.53
CA THR A 333 -26.76 -16.05 7.87
C THR A 333 -25.92 -15.13 7.00
N VAL A 334 -24.60 -15.37 6.98
CA VAL A 334 -23.63 -14.72 6.08
C VAL A 334 -22.68 -15.77 5.51
N ALA A 335 -21.99 -15.45 4.41
CA ALA A 335 -21.02 -16.34 3.77
C ALA A 335 -19.58 -15.85 3.95
N LEU A 336 -18.68 -16.76 4.31
CA LEU A 336 -17.23 -16.57 4.31
C LEU A 336 -16.63 -17.35 3.15
N VAL A 337 -16.03 -16.65 2.19
CA VAL A 337 -15.30 -17.27 1.09
C VAL A 337 -13.81 -17.24 1.42
N VAL A 338 -13.21 -18.40 1.63
CA VAL A 338 -11.77 -18.54 1.85
C VAL A 338 -11.10 -18.92 0.54
N THR A 339 -10.14 -18.12 0.09
CA THR A 339 -9.28 -18.45 -1.05
C THR A 339 -7.97 -19.06 -0.57
N THR A 340 -7.38 -19.91 -1.41
CA THR A 340 -6.07 -20.51 -1.14
C THR A 340 -5.01 -19.42 -1.02
N ARG A 341 -4.17 -19.48 0.03
CA ARG A 341 -2.97 -18.64 0.07
C ARG A 341 -2.00 -19.09 -1.02
N PRO A 342 -1.58 -18.19 -1.94
CA PRO A 342 -0.57 -18.54 -2.92
C PRO A 342 0.70 -19.05 -2.23
N ALA A 343 1.30 -20.12 -2.75
CA ALA A 343 2.56 -20.62 -2.23
C ALA A 343 3.69 -19.61 -2.51
N PRO A 344 4.69 -19.48 -1.61
CA PRO A 344 5.91 -18.73 -1.89
C PRO A 344 6.56 -19.23 -3.19
N ASP A 345 6.92 -18.33 -4.09
CA ASP A 345 7.54 -18.64 -5.38
C ASP A 345 8.47 -17.49 -5.82
N PHE A 346 9.15 -17.60 -6.95
CA PHE A 346 9.97 -16.52 -7.52
C PHE A 346 9.86 -16.49 -9.04
N ALA A 347 10.13 -15.32 -9.64
CA ALA A 347 10.28 -15.16 -11.07
C ALA A 347 11.75 -15.02 -11.46
N LEU A 348 12.13 -15.54 -12.62
CA LEU A 348 13.47 -15.41 -13.22
C LEU A 348 13.40 -14.51 -14.46
N SER A 349 14.23 -13.47 -14.52
CA SER A 349 14.44 -12.67 -15.73
C SER A 349 15.92 -12.69 -16.14
N LEU A 350 16.16 -12.69 -17.46
CA LEU A 350 17.50 -12.80 -18.04
C LEU A 350 17.76 -11.61 -18.97
N SER A 351 18.96 -11.03 -18.91
CA SER A 351 19.36 -9.93 -19.78
C SER A 351 20.88 -9.93 -20.03
N PRO A 352 21.34 -9.58 -21.24
CA PRO A 352 20.54 -9.44 -22.46
C PRO A 352 20.07 -10.81 -22.99
N ASN A 353 19.17 -10.82 -23.98
CA ASN A 353 18.73 -12.08 -24.61
C ASN A 353 19.76 -12.64 -25.61
N LEU A 354 20.69 -11.81 -26.10
CA LEU A 354 21.75 -12.15 -27.03
C LEU A 354 23.06 -11.50 -26.59
N GLN A 355 24.14 -12.27 -26.61
CA GLN A 355 25.51 -11.75 -26.54
C GLN A 355 26.30 -12.24 -27.75
N THR A 356 27.18 -11.37 -28.25
CA THR A 356 28.16 -11.73 -29.28
C THR A 356 29.56 -11.65 -28.69
N VAL A 357 30.41 -12.63 -28.96
CA VAL A 357 31.78 -12.70 -28.44
C VAL A 357 32.72 -13.29 -29.48
N THR A 358 33.92 -12.75 -29.63
CA THR A 358 34.96 -13.35 -30.46
C THR A 358 35.63 -14.51 -29.73
N ALA A 359 35.92 -15.61 -30.42
CA ALA A 359 36.61 -16.76 -29.84
C ALA A 359 37.92 -16.32 -29.14
N GLY A 360 38.10 -16.75 -27.89
CA GLY A 360 39.21 -16.36 -27.01
C GLY A 360 38.86 -15.28 -25.97
N ASN A 361 37.68 -14.66 -26.08
CA ASN A 361 37.21 -13.60 -25.20
C ASN A 361 36.10 -14.08 -24.25
N GLY A 362 35.72 -13.21 -23.31
CA GLY A 362 34.60 -13.41 -22.40
C GLY A 362 33.42 -12.48 -22.67
N THR A 363 32.25 -12.85 -22.17
CA THR A 363 31.03 -12.02 -22.14
C THR A 363 30.20 -12.40 -20.91
N SER A 364 29.04 -11.79 -20.67
CA SER A 364 28.20 -12.15 -19.53
C SER A 364 26.70 -11.94 -19.76
N TYR A 365 25.90 -12.62 -18.95
CA TYR A 365 24.46 -12.41 -18.79
C TYR A 365 24.13 -12.15 -17.32
N THR A 366 23.08 -11.38 -17.07
CA THR A 366 22.51 -11.17 -15.75
C THR A 366 21.23 -11.98 -15.60
N ALA A 367 21.15 -12.78 -14.54
CA ALA A 367 19.96 -13.51 -14.11
C ALA A 367 19.42 -12.86 -12.83
N THR A 368 18.19 -12.36 -12.87
CA THR A 368 17.56 -11.66 -11.75
C THR A 368 16.39 -12.47 -11.20
N VAL A 369 16.36 -12.63 -9.88
CA VAL A 369 15.30 -13.29 -9.11
C VAL A 369 14.44 -12.23 -8.45
N THR A 370 13.14 -12.30 -8.72
CA THR A 370 12.12 -11.46 -8.07
C THR A 370 11.23 -12.35 -7.19
N PRO A 371 11.22 -12.15 -5.84
CA PRO A 371 10.42 -12.97 -4.94
C PRO A 371 8.93 -12.70 -5.11
N MET A 372 8.13 -13.75 -4.99
CA MET A 372 6.66 -13.72 -5.03
C MET A 372 6.10 -14.36 -3.76
N ASN A 373 4.95 -13.85 -3.30
CA ASN A 373 4.20 -14.44 -2.18
C ASN A 373 5.03 -14.65 -0.88
N GLY A 374 5.95 -13.73 -0.58
CA GLY A 374 6.80 -13.77 0.62
C GLY A 374 7.97 -14.74 0.55
N PHE A 375 8.37 -15.16 -0.65
CA PHE A 375 9.53 -16.02 -0.85
C PHE A 375 10.83 -15.37 -0.37
N ALA A 376 11.59 -16.09 0.46
CA ALA A 376 12.83 -15.63 1.08
C ALA A 376 13.96 -16.68 1.04
N ALA A 377 13.72 -17.83 0.42
CA ALA A 377 14.69 -18.94 0.41
C ALA A 377 15.83 -18.68 -0.60
N ALA A 378 16.92 -19.45 -0.46
CA ALA A 378 18.05 -19.41 -1.38
C ALA A 378 17.66 -19.95 -2.76
N VAL A 379 18.05 -19.26 -3.82
CA VAL A 379 17.90 -19.65 -5.22
C VAL A 379 19.28 -19.89 -5.82
N THR A 380 19.52 -21.10 -6.34
CA THR A 380 20.80 -21.50 -6.94
C THR A 380 20.68 -21.52 -8.47
N PHE A 381 21.69 -20.99 -9.16
CA PHE A 381 21.71 -20.89 -10.61
C PHE A 381 22.58 -21.97 -11.27
N THR A 382 22.11 -22.53 -12.37
CA THR A 382 22.87 -23.42 -13.23
C THR A 382 22.70 -23.02 -14.69
N VAL A 383 23.70 -23.35 -15.52
CA VAL A 383 23.66 -23.13 -16.97
C VAL A 383 23.92 -24.45 -17.68
N SER A 384 23.18 -24.70 -18.76
CA SER A 384 23.39 -25.79 -19.69
C SER A 384 23.37 -25.28 -21.14
N GLY A 385 23.78 -26.14 -22.08
CA GLY A 385 23.87 -25.78 -23.50
C GLY A 385 25.14 -25.02 -23.90
N LEU A 386 26.16 -24.97 -23.04
CA LEU A 386 27.46 -24.36 -23.37
C LEU A 386 28.15 -25.14 -24.51
N PRO A 387 28.56 -24.48 -25.61
CA PRO A 387 29.24 -25.14 -26.73
C PRO A 387 30.68 -25.53 -26.37
N ALA A 388 31.30 -26.37 -27.21
CA ALA A 388 32.68 -26.83 -27.00
C ALA A 388 33.67 -25.65 -26.92
N GLY A 389 34.55 -25.68 -25.92
CA GLY A 389 35.52 -24.61 -25.68
C GLY A 389 34.93 -23.37 -25.00
N VAL A 390 33.74 -23.47 -24.39
CA VAL A 390 33.12 -22.41 -23.59
C VAL A 390 32.88 -22.87 -22.16
N SER A 391 33.21 -22.02 -21.19
CA SER A 391 32.89 -22.21 -19.77
C SER A 391 31.98 -21.10 -19.26
N GLY A 392 31.11 -21.43 -18.31
CA GLY A 392 30.20 -20.47 -17.67
C GLY A 392 30.17 -20.63 -16.15
N ASN A 393 30.26 -19.53 -15.40
CA ASN A 393 30.12 -19.53 -13.94
C ASN A 393 29.26 -18.36 -13.44
N PHE A 394 28.39 -18.65 -12.48
CA PHE A 394 27.56 -17.63 -11.81
C PHE A 394 28.29 -16.99 -10.64
N THR A 395 28.23 -15.66 -10.56
CA THR A 395 28.78 -14.88 -9.44
C THR A 395 27.75 -13.83 -8.98
N PRO A 396 27.14 -13.98 -7.79
CA PRO A 396 27.24 -15.13 -6.88
C PRO A 396 26.51 -16.38 -7.42
N ALA A 397 26.90 -17.59 -7.01
CA ALA A 397 26.25 -18.83 -7.46
C ALA A 397 24.79 -19.00 -6.97
N SER A 398 24.39 -18.22 -5.95
CA SER A 398 23.04 -18.20 -5.39
C SER A 398 22.68 -16.83 -4.82
N VAL A 399 21.39 -16.52 -4.75
CA VAL A 399 20.83 -15.32 -4.09
C VAL A 399 19.75 -15.73 -3.09
N ASN A 400 19.55 -14.96 -2.01
CA ASN A 400 18.53 -15.24 -0.99
C ASN A 400 17.32 -14.34 -1.18
N GLY A 401 16.15 -14.93 -1.46
CA GLY A 401 14.89 -14.21 -1.67
C GLY A 401 14.84 -13.41 -2.96
N SER A 402 15.61 -12.31 -3.03
CA SER A 402 15.76 -11.42 -4.19
C SER A 402 17.23 -11.17 -4.51
N GLY A 403 17.55 -10.97 -5.78
CA GLY A 403 18.89 -10.54 -6.18
C GLY A 403 19.21 -10.85 -7.63
N ALA A 404 20.39 -10.41 -8.06
CA ALA A 404 20.92 -10.72 -9.38
C ALA A 404 22.18 -11.58 -9.26
N SER A 405 22.39 -12.45 -10.24
CA SER A 405 23.61 -13.21 -10.43
C SER A 405 24.12 -13.03 -11.85
N THR A 406 25.43 -12.80 -12.00
CA THR A 406 26.07 -12.66 -13.29
C THR A 406 26.62 -14.01 -13.75
N LEU A 407 26.12 -14.53 -14.86
CA LEU A 407 26.72 -15.63 -15.61
C LEU A 407 27.90 -15.09 -16.42
N ASN A 408 29.12 -15.33 -15.96
CA ASN A 408 30.34 -15.02 -16.69
C ASN A 408 30.64 -16.14 -17.67
N ILE A 409 30.76 -15.80 -18.95
CA ILE A 409 31.10 -16.71 -20.05
C ILE A 409 32.54 -16.44 -20.46
N SER A 410 33.32 -17.51 -20.64
CA SER A 410 34.66 -17.44 -21.23
C SER A 410 34.74 -18.41 -22.41
N THR A 411 35.28 -17.95 -23.54
CA THR A 411 35.49 -18.76 -24.74
C THR A 411 36.98 -19.00 -24.97
N SER A 412 37.36 -20.21 -25.36
CA SER A 412 38.72 -20.52 -25.79
C SER A 412 39.01 -19.95 -27.18
N ALA A 413 40.29 -19.71 -27.50
CA ALA A 413 40.70 -19.22 -28.82
C ALA A 413 40.32 -20.18 -29.97
N SER A 414 40.12 -21.46 -29.66
CA SER A 414 39.67 -22.50 -30.59
C SER A 414 38.15 -22.72 -30.57
N ALA A 415 37.38 -21.93 -29.83
CA ALA A 415 35.93 -22.05 -29.78
C ALA A 415 35.36 -21.84 -31.20
N PRO A 416 34.58 -22.80 -31.75
CA PRO A 416 34.02 -22.65 -33.08
C PRO A 416 33.08 -21.45 -33.18
N ALA A 417 33.13 -20.74 -34.30
CA ALA A 417 32.14 -19.71 -34.58
C ALA A 417 30.75 -20.37 -34.73
N ALA A 418 29.82 -20.03 -33.84
CA ALA A 418 28.50 -20.63 -33.78
C ALA A 418 27.55 -19.78 -32.94
N SER A 419 26.25 -19.87 -33.22
CA SER A 419 25.20 -19.35 -32.35
C SER A 419 24.61 -20.50 -31.53
N SER A 420 24.68 -20.41 -30.20
CA SER A 420 24.23 -21.45 -29.27
C SER A 420 23.21 -20.90 -28.30
N THR A 421 22.15 -21.68 -28.02
CA THR A 421 21.18 -21.34 -26.97
C THR A 421 21.66 -21.89 -25.63
N LEU A 422 21.82 -21.02 -24.65
CA LEU A 422 22.12 -21.37 -23.27
C LEU A 422 20.82 -21.38 -22.47
N THR A 423 20.60 -22.43 -21.66
CA THR A 423 19.48 -22.49 -20.73
C THR A 423 19.97 -22.21 -19.32
N ILE A 424 19.47 -21.12 -18.72
CA ILE A 424 19.74 -20.76 -17.34
C ILE A 424 18.58 -21.25 -16.49
N THR A 425 18.88 -22.03 -15.45
CA THR A 425 17.89 -22.56 -14.52
C THR A 425 18.17 -22.03 -13.12
N ALA A 426 17.14 -21.50 -12.48
CA ALA A 426 17.16 -21.05 -11.09
C ALA A 426 16.29 -22.00 -10.25
N THR A 427 16.85 -22.54 -9.17
CA THR A 427 16.20 -23.58 -8.35
C THR A 427 16.19 -23.25 -6.86
N SER A 428 15.08 -23.57 -6.19
CA SER A 428 14.96 -23.48 -4.72
C SER A 428 14.05 -24.60 -4.19
N GLY A 429 14.64 -25.61 -3.56
CA GLY A 429 13.91 -26.81 -3.15
C GLY A 429 13.25 -27.49 -4.35
N ASN A 430 11.91 -27.55 -4.36
CA ASN A 430 11.11 -28.12 -5.45
C ASN A 430 10.71 -27.10 -6.53
N LEU A 431 11.03 -25.81 -6.37
CA LEU A 431 10.73 -24.77 -7.35
C LEU A 431 11.87 -24.66 -8.36
N SER A 432 11.52 -24.57 -9.64
CA SER A 432 12.48 -24.46 -10.74
C SER A 432 11.91 -23.59 -11.84
N HIS A 433 12.63 -22.51 -12.18
CA HIS A 433 12.30 -21.60 -13.28
C HIS A 433 13.50 -21.49 -14.22
N SER A 434 13.26 -21.52 -15.52
CA SER A 434 14.31 -21.48 -16.53
C SER A 434 14.02 -20.48 -17.64
N GLY A 435 15.06 -19.86 -18.17
CA GLY A 435 14.99 -19.03 -19.36
C GLY A 435 16.13 -19.34 -20.33
N ALA A 436 15.98 -18.91 -21.58
CA ALA A 436 16.97 -19.13 -22.63
C ALA A 436 17.59 -17.79 -23.07
N VAL A 437 18.90 -17.81 -23.31
CA VAL A 437 19.66 -16.71 -23.92
C VAL A 437 20.51 -17.24 -25.07
N THR A 438 20.91 -16.39 -25.99
CA THR A 438 21.71 -16.76 -27.17
C THR A 438 23.13 -16.25 -27.05
N LEU A 439 24.11 -17.12 -27.23
CA LEU A 439 25.54 -16.79 -27.32
C LEU A 439 26.01 -16.96 -28.78
N ALA A 440 26.41 -15.88 -29.42
CA ALA A 440 26.96 -15.87 -30.76
C ALA A 440 28.50 -15.73 -30.72
N ILE A 441 29.21 -16.80 -31.07
CA ILE A 441 30.67 -16.83 -31.14
C ILE A 441 31.11 -16.46 -32.55
N GLN A 442 31.97 -15.45 -32.67
CA GLN A 442 32.62 -15.05 -33.92
C GLN A 442 34.03 -15.63 -34.02
N ALA A 443 34.49 -15.91 -35.24
CA ALA A 443 35.83 -16.41 -35.47
C ALA A 443 36.89 -15.38 -35.01
N GLY A 444 37.89 -15.82 -34.26
CA GLY A 444 39.02 -14.97 -33.87
C GLY A 444 39.82 -14.52 -35.08
N SER A 445 39.87 -13.20 -35.34
CA SER A 445 40.76 -12.62 -36.34
C SER A 445 42.18 -12.54 -35.80
N SER A 446 43.09 -13.41 -36.26
CA SER A 446 44.52 -13.30 -35.98
C SER A 446 45.14 -12.19 -36.84
N CYS A 447 45.02 -10.94 -36.40
CA CYS A 447 45.82 -9.87 -36.96
C CYS A 447 47.25 -9.99 -36.40
N VAL A 448 48.25 -10.01 -37.29
CA VAL A 448 49.67 -9.97 -36.91
C VAL A 448 50.33 -8.81 -37.65
N GLY A 449 50.82 -7.80 -36.92
CA GLY A 449 51.51 -6.63 -37.46
C GLY A 449 51.24 -5.31 -36.71
N PRO A 450 51.99 -4.23 -37.02
CA PRO A 450 51.99 -2.97 -36.25
C PRO A 450 50.70 -2.13 -36.36
N ASN A 451 49.76 -2.56 -37.20
CA ASN A 451 48.46 -1.93 -37.42
C ASN A 451 47.31 -2.70 -36.77
N CYS A 452 47.60 -3.78 -36.04
CA CYS A 452 46.58 -4.56 -35.35
C CYS A 452 45.97 -3.79 -34.18
N THR A 453 44.68 -3.97 -34.00
CA THR A 453 43.88 -3.34 -32.95
C THR A 453 42.92 -4.35 -32.35
N SER A 454 42.63 -4.18 -31.07
CA SER A 454 41.65 -4.97 -30.34
C SER A 454 40.62 -4.07 -29.65
N LYS A 455 39.37 -4.50 -29.59
CA LYS A 455 38.28 -3.82 -28.87
C LYS A 455 38.46 -3.99 -27.36
N ARG A 456 39.31 -3.15 -26.77
CA ARG A 456 39.71 -3.25 -25.35
C ARG A 456 39.11 -2.17 -24.46
N LEU A 457 38.34 -1.25 -25.03
CA LEU A 457 37.64 -0.22 -24.26
C LEU A 457 36.25 0.02 -24.85
N LYS A 458 35.24 -0.04 -24.01
CA LYS A 458 33.84 0.27 -24.33
C LYS A 458 33.36 1.35 -23.37
N ILE A 459 32.85 2.45 -23.91
CA ILE A 459 32.28 3.54 -23.11
C ILE A 459 30.77 3.61 -23.36
N ILE A 460 29.99 3.57 -22.28
CA ILE A 460 28.54 3.48 -22.27
C ILE A 460 27.93 4.73 -21.66
N ASN A 461 26.87 5.22 -22.29
CA ASN A 461 25.98 6.21 -21.68
C ASN A 461 25.02 5.51 -20.70
N GLY A 462 25.28 5.64 -19.40
CA GLY A 462 24.37 5.19 -18.33
C GLY A 462 23.30 6.23 -17.97
N CYS A 463 23.30 7.39 -18.63
CA CYS A 463 22.35 8.48 -18.40
C CYS A 463 21.13 8.41 -19.34
N GLY A 464 19.98 8.87 -18.85
CA GLY A 464 18.75 9.08 -19.64
C GLY A 464 18.77 10.29 -20.57
N LYS A 465 19.92 10.95 -20.71
CA LYS A 465 20.13 12.14 -21.54
C LYS A 465 21.29 11.92 -22.52
N PRO A 466 21.33 12.67 -23.64
CA PRO A 466 22.44 12.61 -24.58
C PRO A 466 23.77 12.97 -23.92
N MET A 467 24.79 12.16 -24.20
CA MET A 467 26.13 12.30 -23.66
C MET A 467 27.15 12.33 -24.79
N TRP A 468 28.12 13.22 -24.68
CA TRP A 468 29.27 13.28 -25.60
C TRP A 468 30.48 12.68 -24.91
N ILE A 469 31.19 11.77 -25.58
CA ILE A 469 32.42 11.17 -25.08
C ILE A 469 33.61 11.84 -25.77
N PHE A 470 34.50 12.36 -24.93
CA PHE A 470 35.74 13.00 -25.34
C PHE A 470 36.92 12.12 -24.99
N PHE A 471 37.98 12.25 -25.77
CA PHE A 471 39.27 11.66 -25.41
C PHE A 471 40.45 12.55 -25.78
N GLN A 472 41.56 12.32 -25.10
CA GLN A 472 42.85 12.92 -25.42
C GLN A 472 43.96 11.90 -25.19
N THR A 473 44.87 11.78 -26.15
CA THR A 473 46.11 11.00 -26.00
C THR A 473 47.23 11.88 -25.48
N GLY A 474 48.11 11.30 -24.67
CA GLY A 474 49.28 11.97 -24.13
C GLY A 474 50.26 12.41 -25.24
N PHE A 475 51.17 13.32 -24.89
CA PHE A 475 52.23 13.74 -25.79
C PHE A 475 53.11 12.55 -26.18
N ASN A 476 53.27 12.29 -27.48
CA ASN A 476 53.90 11.07 -28.02
C ASN A 476 53.27 9.75 -27.51
N GLY A 477 52.02 9.82 -27.06
CA GLY A 477 51.26 8.70 -26.50
C GLY A 477 50.66 7.74 -27.53
N GLY A 478 50.93 7.94 -28.82
CA GLY A 478 50.34 7.17 -29.91
C GLY A 478 49.07 7.83 -30.45
N THR A 479 48.39 7.15 -31.37
CA THR A 479 47.18 7.65 -32.03
C THR A 479 46.05 6.67 -31.83
N LEU A 480 44.93 7.16 -31.32
CA LEU A 480 43.68 6.43 -31.25
C LEU A 480 42.85 6.77 -32.49
N ASN A 481 42.66 5.80 -33.39
CA ASN A 481 41.89 6.00 -34.61
C ASN A 481 40.38 5.87 -34.32
N ALA A 482 39.82 6.89 -33.67
CA ALA A 482 38.40 6.98 -33.37
C ALA A 482 37.92 8.43 -33.50
N GLN A 483 36.63 8.60 -33.79
CA GLN A 483 36.01 9.91 -33.76
C GLN A 483 36.05 10.46 -32.33
N ASN A 484 36.71 11.60 -32.13
CA ASN A 484 36.61 12.37 -30.89
C ASN A 484 35.28 13.14 -30.87
N GLN A 485 34.81 13.51 -29.68
CA GLN A 485 33.48 14.13 -29.50
C GLN A 485 32.38 13.22 -30.08
N LYS A 486 32.24 12.01 -29.53
CA LYS A 486 31.22 11.05 -29.98
C LYS A 486 29.91 11.22 -29.20
N LEU A 487 28.80 11.48 -29.88
CA LEU A 487 27.47 11.49 -29.28
C LEU A 487 26.95 10.06 -29.03
N LEU A 488 26.50 9.81 -27.80
CA LEU A 488 25.74 8.66 -27.33
C LEU A 488 24.36 9.16 -26.86
N PRO A 489 23.31 9.09 -27.71
CA PRO A 489 22.06 9.81 -27.46
C PRO A 489 21.17 9.22 -26.35
N ASN A 490 21.20 7.90 -26.14
CA ASN A 490 20.29 7.21 -25.22
C ASN A 490 21.05 6.37 -24.18
N THR A 491 20.34 5.99 -23.12
CA THR A 491 20.84 5.03 -22.13
C THR A 491 21.16 3.70 -22.78
N GLY A 492 22.34 3.16 -22.51
CA GLY A 492 22.84 1.92 -23.08
C GLY A 492 23.53 2.09 -24.42
N ASP A 493 23.42 3.25 -25.09
CA ASP A 493 24.23 3.54 -26.27
C ASP A 493 25.71 3.56 -25.88
N PHE A 494 26.56 3.04 -26.75
CA PHE A 494 27.98 2.87 -26.46
C PHE A 494 28.87 3.12 -27.67
N ILE A 495 30.15 3.36 -27.40
CA ILE A 495 31.24 3.35 -28.38
C ILE A 495 32.31 2.35 -27.92
N GLU A 496 32.80 1.53 -28.86
CA GLU A 496 33.94 0.64 -28.63
C GLU A 496 35.17 1.11 -29.41
N TYR A 497 36.28 1.25 -28.69
CA TYR A 497 37.54 1.73 -29.23
C TYR A 497 38.45 0.59 -29.64
N ASP A 498 38.97 0.69 -30.86
CA ASP A 498 40.05 -0.14 -31.38
C ASP A 498 41.38 0.33 -30.79
N ILE A 499 41.78 -0.30 -29.68
CA ILE A 499 43.05 0.00 -29.02
C ILE A 499 44.18 -0.69 -29.80
N PRO A 500 45.24 0.03 -30.20
CA PRO A 500 46.39 -0.58 -30.88
C PRO A 500 47.04 -1.69 -30.05
N ASP A 501 47.25 -2.85 -30.66
CA ASP A 501 47.88 -4.02 -30.03
C ASP A 501 49.35 -3.74 -29.66
N LYS A 502 50.01 -2.83 -30.38
CA LYS A 502 51.33 -2.30 -30.03
C LYS A 502 51.37 -1.45 -28.76
N GLY A 503 50.21 -1.12 -28.19
CA GLY A 503 50.04 -0.25 -27.03
C GLY A 503 49.62 1.17 -27.38
N LEU A 504 49.12 1.88 -26.38
CA LEU A 504 48.66 3.27 -26.43
C LEU A 504 48.92 3.92 -25.06
N ALA A 505 49.80 4.92 -24.99
CA ALA A 505 50.26 5.50 -23.73
C ALA A 505 49.48 6.76 -23.35
N GLY A 506 49.01 6.81 -22.10
CA GLY A 506 48.44 8.01 -21.48
C GLY A 506 47.23 8.57 -22.22
N VAL A 507 46.20 7.77 -22.47
CA VAL A 507 44.92 8.23 -22.99
C VAL A 507 43.95 8.50 -21.85
N ARG A 508 43.12 9.54 -22.00
CA ARG A 508 42.08 9.92 -21.03
C ARG A 508 40.75 10.06 -21.74
N PHE A 509 39.68 9.67 -21.08
CA PHE A 509 38.30 9.79 -21.55
C PHE A 509 37.45 10.48 -20.50
N TRP A 510 36.56 11.36 -20.93
CA TRP A 510 35.62 12.03 -20.04
C TRP A 510 34.31 12.36 -20.79
N PRO A 511 33.19 12.49 -20.07
CA PRO A 511 31.91 12.79 -20.67
C PRO A 511 31.60 14.31 -20.64
N GLY A 512 30.80 14.74 -21.61
CA GLY A 512 30.11 16.03 -21.62
C GLY A 512 28.60 15.87 -21.81
N MET A 513 27.84 16.82 -21.28
CA MET A 513 26.39 16.84 -21.39
C MET A 513 25.87 18.21 -21.80
N GLU A 514 24.71 18.19 -22.47
CA GLU A 514 24.01 19.40 -22.91
C GLU A 514 24.93 20.29 -23.79
N CYS A 515 25.68 19.62 -24.67
CA CYS A 515 26.51 20.24 -25.71
C CYS A 515 25.67 20.64 -26.93
N ASP A 516 26.26 21.47 -27.78
CA ASP A 516 25.73 21.73 -29.11
C ASP A 516 25.81 20.49 -30.03
N SER A 517 25.32 20.63 -31.26
CA SER A 517 25.27 19.53 -32.25
C SER A 517 26.64 19.02 -32.70
N THR A 518 27.72 19.68 -32.30
CA THR A 518 29.11 19.29 -32.62
C THR A 518 29.87 18.75 -31.41
N GLY A 519 29.22 18.62 -30.25
CA GLY A 519 29.89 18.19 -29.02
C GLY A 519 30.76 19.28 -28.41
N ASN A 520 30.50 20.55 -28.74
CA ASN A 520 31.14 21.72 -28.14
C ASN A 520 30.16 22.46 -27.23
N ASN A 521 30.64 23.47 -26.51
CA ASN A 521 29.80 24.36 -25.70
C ASN A 521 28.91 23.62 -24.66
N CYS A 522 29.41 22.52 -24.09
CA CYS A 522 28.65 21.72 -23.12
C CYS A 522 28.38 22.47 -21.83
N HIS A 523 27.21 22.20 -21.24
CA HIS A 523 26.87 22.71 -19.92
C HIS A 523 27.73 22.07 -18.82
N ILE A 524 27.96 20.75 -18.95
CA ILE A 524 28.80 19.95 -18.05
C ILE A 524 29.87 19.27 -18.89
N GLY A 525 31.11 19.20 -18.38
CA GLY A 525 32.20 18.48 -19.03
C GLY A 525 32.90 19.20 -20.19
N ALA A 526 32.65 20.52 -20.35
CA ALA A 526 33.28 21.36 -21.38
C ALA A 526 34.64 21.93 -20.94
N SER A 527 35.56 21.08 -20.50
CA SER A 527 36.87 21.49 -20.00
C SER A 527 37.82 22.14 -21.00
N GLY A 528 37.37 22.36 -22.24
CA GLY A 528 38.09 23.16 -23.23
C GLY A 528 39.41 22.52 -23.64
N GLY A 529 39.34 21.32 -24.20
CA GLY A 529 40.51 20.64 -24.78
C GLY A 529 41.24 21.51 -25.82
N PRO A 530 42.39 21.04 -26.35
CA PRO A 530 43.18 21.84 -27.29
C PRO A 530 42.35 22.28 -28.49
N VAL A 531 42.38 23.57 -28.85
CA VAL A 531 41.69 24.10 -30.05
C VAL A 531 42.12 23.36 -31.31
N SER A 532 43.38 22.89 -31.36
CA SER A 532 43.92 22.05 -32.44
C SER A 532 43.18 20.73 -32.64
N ASN A 533 42.45 20.26 -31.62
CA ASN A 533 41.69 19.02 -31.61
C ASN A 533 40.18 19.27 -31.80
N GLY A 534 39.78 20.49 -32.18
CA GLY A 534 38.39 20.86 -32.52
C GLY A 534 37.52 21.32 -31.35
N PHE A 535 38.09 21.41 -30.14
CA PHE A 535 37.36 21.87 -28.96
C PHE A 535 37.13 23.39 -29.01
N THR A 536 35.89 23.80 -28.79
CA THR A 536 35.49 25.21 -28.63
C THR A 536 34.65 25.41 -27.38
N CYS A 537 34.66 26.63 -26.86
CA CYS A 537 33.97 27.02 -25.63
C CYS A 537 33.08 28.24 -25.87
N PRO A 538 32.07 28.48 -25.01
CA PRO A 538 31.16 29.59 -25.20
C PRO A 538 31.90 30.94 -25.18
N ALA A 539 31.74 31.74 -26.23
CA ALA A 539 32.46 33.02 -26.37
C ALA A 539 32.15 34.02 -25.24
N THR A 540 30.98 33.91 -24.61
CA THR A 540 30.50 34.85 -23.59
C THR A 540 31.06 34.58 -22.19
N ILE A 541 31.36 33.32 -21.86
CA ILE A 541 31.79 32.92 -20.51
C ILE A 541 33.12 32.16 -20.47
N GLY A 542 33.64 31.72 -21.61
CA GLY A 542 34.88 30.93 -21.69
C GLY A 542 34.69 29.46 -21.31
N CYS A 543 35.78 28.69 -21.37
CA CYS A 543 35.78 27.25 -21.09
C CYS A 543 35.48 26.93 -19.63
N ALA A 544 34.83 25.78 -19.39
CA ALA A 544 34.69 25.25 -18.04
C ALA A 544 36.08 24.91 -17.48
N PRO A 545 36.26 24.98 -16.16
CA PRO A 545 37.45 24.40 -15.53
C PRO A 545 37.52 22.90 -15.83
N PRO A 546 38.72 22.33 -16.00
CA PRO A 546 38.89 20.89 -16.22
C PRO A 546 38.68 20.13 -14.93
N ILE A 547 37.42 19.89 -14.56
CA ILE A 547 37.01 19.18 -13.33
C ILE A 547 36.32 17.86 -13.63
N ASP A 548 36.67 17.23 -14.75
CA ASP A 548 35.94 16.09 -15.27
C ASP A 548 36.29 14.79 -14.54
N SER A 549 35.27 13.96 -14.34
CA SER A 549 35.48 12.56 -13.99
C SER A 549 36.10 11.83 -15.19
N LYS A 550 37.21 11.12 -14.96
CA LYS A 550 37.99 10.51 -16.03
C LYS A 550 38.12 9.00 -15.89
N PHE A 551 38.22 8.35 -17.04
CA PHE A 551 38.91 7.08 -17.18
C PHE A 551 40.27 7.36 -17.83
N GLU A 552 41.35 6.98 -17.17
CA GLU A 552 42.70 7.12 -17.70
C GLU A 552 43.28 5.73 -17.97
N GLY A 553 44.08 5.62 -19.04
CA GLY A 553 44.63 4.35 -19.48
C GLY A 553 45.96 4.50 -20.20
N THR A 554 46.90 3.64 -19.87
CA THR A 554 48.06 3.28 -20.66
C THR A 554 47.92 1.83 -21.02
N PHE A 555 47.51 1.56 -22.26
CA PHE A 555 47.32 0.21 -22.77
C PHE A 555 48.67 -0.37 -23.16
N GLY A 556 49.03 -1.49 -22.55
CA GLY A 556 50.27 -2.20 -22.79
C GLY A 556 50.29 -2.89 -24.15
N CYS A 557 51.50 -3.21 -24.60
CA CYS A 557 51.71 -3.96 -25.83
C CYS A 557 51.30 -5.43 -25.62
N VAL A 558 50.36 -5.96 -26.40
CA VAL A 558 49.86 -7.33 -26.21
C VAL A 558 50.91 -8.39 -26.59
N SER A 559 50.94 -9.52 -25.90
CA SER A 559 51.99 -10.53 -26.02
C SER A 559 52.22 -11.10 -27.43
N SER A 560 51.22 -11.05 -28.32
CA SER A 560 51.34 -11.47 -29.72
C SER A 560 52.18 -10.52 -30.59
N MET A 561 52.43 -9.28 -30.14
CA MET A 561 53.24 -8.29 -30.84
C MET A 561 54.73 -8.45 -30.54
N PRO A 562 55.64 -8.44 -31.54
CA PRO A 562 57.08 -8.37 -31.30
C PRO A 562 57.45 -7.12 -30.48
N LEU A 563 58.44 -7.24 -29.57
CA LEU A 563 58.87 -6.11 -28.74
C LEU A 563 59.39 -4.91 -29.56
N SER A 564 59.92 -5.15 -30.76
CA SER A 564 60.36 -4.11 -31.69
C SER A 564 59.23 -3.23 -32.22
N ASP A 565 58.01 -3.76 -32.23
CA ASP A 565 56.84 -3.12 -32.84
C ASP A 565 55.97 -2.45 -31.77
N CYS A 566 56.27 -2.68 -30.49
CA CYS A 566 55.62 -2.04 -29.37
C CYS A 566 55.89 -0.53 -29.36
N GLN A 567 54.87 0.24 -29.00
CA GLN A 567 55.02 1.67 -28.83
C GLN A 567 56.05 1.97 -27.71
N ILE A 568 56.90 2.97 -27.95
CA ILE A 568 57.84 3.48 -26.93
C ILE A 568 57.06 4.25 -25.87
N ASN A 569 57.33 3.94 -24.59
CA ASN A 569 56.79 4.66 -23.46
C ASN A 569 57.35 6.10 -23.46
N PRO A 570 56.49 7.13 -23.62
CA PRO A 570 56.94 8.52 -23.70
C PRO A 570 57.54 9.04 -22.38
N SER A 571 57.26 8.38 -21.26
CA SER A 571 57.76 8.74 -19.93
C SER A 571 59.00 7.94 -19.51
N ALA A 572 59.44 6.97 -20.32
CA ALA A 572 60.61 6.17 -20.00
C ALA A 572 61.91 6.93 -20.33
N ASN A 573 62.83 6.97 -19.36
CA ASN A 573 64.18 7.48 -19.54
C ASN A 573 65.20 6.46 -18.97
N PRO A 574 65.97 5.75 -19.82
CA PRO A 574 66.04 5.85 -21.28
C PRO A 574 64.77 5.32 -21.99
N PRO A 575 64.56 5.65 -23.29
CA PRO A 575 63.40 5.18 -24.05
C PRO A 575 63.27 3.65 -24.05
N ALA A 576 62.10 3.15 -23.67
CA ALA A 576 61.80 1.71 -23.60
C ALA A 576 60.39 1.43 -24.14
N PRO A 577 60.12 0.23 -24.71
CA PRO A 577 58.78 -0.18 -25.09
C PRO A 577 57.79 -0.15 -23.92
N LEU A 578 56.50 0.05 -24.20
CA LEU A 578 55.44 -0.13 -23.23
C LEU A 578 55.45 -1.55 -22.66
N LEU A 579 55.10 -1.66 -21.37
CA LEU A 579 55.04 -2.93 -20.67
C LEU A 579 53.94 -3.83 -21.23
N ARG A 580 54.01 -5.13 -20.90
CA ARG A 580 52.96 -6.13 -21.19
C ARG A 580 51.80 -6.04 -20.19
N ALA A 581 51.47 -4.82 -19.77
CA ALA A 581 50.45 -4.54 -18.79
C ALA A 581 49.76 -3.24 -19.15
N ASP A 582 48.44 -3.24 -19.03
CA ASP A 582 47.64 -2.03 -19.02
C ASP A 582 47.76 -1.42 -17.63
N PHE A 583 47.91 -0.11 -17.56
CA PHE A 583 47.76 0.68 -16.34
C PHE A 583 46.56 1.59 -16.53
N TRP A 584 45.62 1.58 -15.61
CA TRP A 584 44.38 2.34 -15.77
C TRP A 584 43.84 2.75 -14.40
N ASP A 585 42.98 3.75 -14.42
CA ASP A 585 42.30 4.24 -13.24
C ASP A 585 41.00 4.97 -13.63
N ALA A 586 40.06 5.00 -12.68
CA ALA A 586 39.08 6.08 -12.63
C ALA A 586 39.72 7.23 -11.83
N SER A 587 39.63 8.45 -12.35
CA SER A 587 40.36 9.60 -11.83
C SER A 587 39.43 10.77 -11.57
N MET A 588 39.52 11.26 -10.34
CA MET A 588 38.88 12.47 -9.82
C MET A 588 39.94 13.48 -9.34
N VAL A 589 41.19 13.32 -9.81
CA VAL A 589 42.33 14.21 -9.49
C VAL A 589 42.03 15.65 -9.90
N ASP A 590 41.36 15.80 -11.03
CA ASP A 590 40.99 17.09 -11.60
C ASP A 590 39.69 17.64 -10.97
N GLY A 591 38.89 16.79 -10.33
CA GLY A 591 37.54 17.08 -9.89
C GLY A 591 36.58 15.97 -10.34
N TYR A 592 35.29 16.18 -10.17
CA TYR A 592 34.29 15.30 -10.77
C TYR A 592 33.09 16.05 -11.36
N THR A 593 32.56 15.50 -12.45
CA THR A 593 31.35 15.96 -13.14
C THR A 593 30.29 14.87 -13.13
N LEU A 594 30.56 13.72 -13.72
CA LEU A 594 29.61 12.61 -13.82
C LEU A 594 30.09 11.39 -13.02
N PRO A 595 29.19 10.64 -12.36
CA PRO A 595 29.55 9.37 -11.75
C PRO A 595 30.05 8.38 -12.80
N VAL A 596 31.05 7.57 -12.47
CA VAL A 596 31.66 6.58 -13.38
C VAL A 596 31.68 5.19 -12.76
N LYS A 597 31.44 4.15 -13.57
CA LYS A 597 31.67 2.76 -13.18
C LYS A 597 32.56 2.10 -14.22
N VAL A 598 33.55 1.34 -13.76
CA VAL A 598 34.43 0.57 -14.62
C VAL A 598 34.30 -0.91 -14.26
N ILE A 599 34.06 -1.74 -15.27
CA ILE A 599 34.07 -3.20 -15.16
C ILE A 599 35.22 -3.71 -16.03
N VAL A 600 36.10 -4.51 -15.42
CA VAL A 600 37.21 -5.16 -16.12
C VAL A 600 36.77 -6.56 -16.55
N HIS A 601 36.90 -6.83 -17.83
CA HIS A 601 36.72 -8.17 -18.39
C HIS A 601 38.08 -8.80 -18.71
N GLY A 602 38.17 -10.12 -18.56
CA GLY A 602 39.41 -10.88 -18.75
C GLY A 602 40.14 -11.17 -17.44
N SER A 603 41.42 -11.53 -17.54
CA SER A 603 42.23 -11.93 -16.39
C SER A 603 42.98 -10.74 -15.80
N CYS A 604 42.41 -10.09 -14.80
CA CYS A 604 43.08 -9.03 -14.03
C CYS A 604 43.26 -9.49 -12.57
N PRO A 605 44.47 -9.87 -12.12
CA PRO A 605 44.70 -10.33 -10.76
C PRO A 605 44.35 -9.23 -9.73
N PRO A 606 43.66 -9.56 -8.63
CA PRO A 606 43.36 -8.57 -7.60
C PRO A 606 44.62 -8.17 -6.83
N GLY A 607 44.68 -6.91 -6.37
CA GLY A 607 45.78 -6.39 -5.54
C GLY A 607 46.16 -4.96 -5.95
N ASN A 608 47.24 -4.41 -5.40
CA ASN A 608 47.81 -3.14 -5.87
C ASN A 608 49.25 -3.41 -6.38
N PRO A 609 49.58 -3.12 -7.66
CA PRO A 609 48.74 -2.45 -8.66
C PRO A 609 47.86 -3.43 -9.45
N GLY A 610 47.34 -4.51 -8.88
CA GLY A 610 46.35 -5.38 -9.54
C GLY A 610 45.01 -4.68 -9.82
N GLY A 611 44.00 -5.44 -10.22
CA GLY A 611 42.64 -4.95 -10.40
C GLY A 611 41.87 -4.79 -9.08
N PRO A 612 40.76 -4.02 -9.09
CA PRO A 612 39.86 -3.90 -7.94
C PRO A 612 39.23 -5.27 -7.59
N ALA A 613 38.82 -5.44 -6.34
CA ALA A 613 38.12 -6.65 -5.91
C ALA A 613 36.84 -6.87 -6.74
N GLY A 614 36.70 -8.06 -7.33
CA GLY A 614 35.59 -8.37 -8.23
C GLY A 614 35.67 -7.72 -9.62
N GLY A 615 36.75 -7.02 -9.94
CA GLY A 615 36.95 -6.38 -11.25
C GLY A 615 36.09 -5.14 -11.48
N VAL A 616 35.60 -4.49 -10.43
CA VAL A 616 34.69 -3.34 -10.53
C VAL A 616 35.17 -2.14 -9.71
N VAL A 617 35.20 -0.96 -10.32
CA VAL A 617 35.19 0.35 -9.64
C VAL A 617 33.81 0.95 -9.85
N ASP A 618 33.09 1.32 -8.79
CA ASP A 618 31.72 1.83 -8.89
C ASP A 618 31.55 3.15 -8.11
N CYS A 619 31.59 4.27 -8.84
CA CYS A 619 31.31 5.61 -8.31
C CYS A 619 29.85 6.04 -8.52
N SER A 620 28.92 5.15 -8.90
CA SER A 620 27.56 5.56 -9.30
C SER A 620 26.76 6.28 -8.22
N THR A 621 27.22 6.26 -6.96
CA THR A 621 26.59 6.92 -5.80
C THR A 621 27.20 8.28 -5.45
N LEU A 622 28.18 8.76 -6.23
CA LEU A 622 28.81 10.07 -6.05
C LEU A 622 27.94 11.17 -6.66
N HIS A 623 27.44 12.09 -5.84
CA HIS A 623 26.50 13.13 -6.25
C HIS A 623 27.11 14.52 -6.12
N PHE A 624 26.49 15.52 -6.75
CA PHE A 624 26.93 16.91 -6.60
C PHE A 624 26.70 17.45 -5.19
N SER A 625 25.66 16.97 -4.51
CA SER A 625 25.36 17.33 -3.13
C SER A 625 26.40 16.84 -2.11
N ASP A 626 27.24 15.87 -2.50
CA ASP A 626 28.33 15.39 -1.65
C ASP A 626 29.55 16.33 -1.67
N CYS A 627 29.64 17.24 -2.66
CA CYS A 627 30.81 18.07 -2.88
C CYS A 627 31.08 18.97 -1.64
N PRO A 628 32.28 18.92 -1.04
CA PRO A 628 32.59 19.68 0.16
C PRO A 628 32.47 21.20 -0.05
N GLN A 629 31.75 21.87 0.85
CA GLN A 629 31.55 23.33 0.79
C GLN A 629 32.41 24.10 1.80
N ASN A 630 33.13 23.38 2.66
CA ASN A 630 33.90 23.88 3.79
C ASN A 630 35.24 23.15 3.90
N GLU A 631 35.96 23.06 2.77
CA GLU A 631 37.26 22.41 2.69
C GLU A 631 38.36 23.29 3.27
N ASN A 632 39.24 22.72 4.10
CA ASN A 632 40.39 23.44 4.61
C ASN A 632 41.61 23.19 3.72
N LEU A 633 41.91 24.15 2.85
CA LEU A 633 43.06 24.13 1.94
C LEU A 633 44.28 24.90 2.50
N SER A 634 44.28 25.22 3.80
CA SER A 634 45.42 25.82 4.48
C SER A 634 46.42 24.75 4.91
N THR A 635 47.50 24.58 4.15
CA THR A 635 48.60 23.65 4.48
C THR A 635 49.13 23.93 5.89
N ASN A 636 48.81 23.06 6.85
CA ASN A 636 49.18 23.19 8.28
C ASN A 636 48.84 24.56 8.89
N GLY A 637 47.75 25.21 8.44
CA GLY A 637 47.35 26.52 8.94
C GLY A 637 48.16 27.71 8.40
N GLN A 638 49.11 27.50 7.50
CA GLN A 638 49.99 28.56 6.98
C GLN A 638 49.27 29.60 6.11
N PHE A 639 48.09 29.25 5.55
CA PHE A 639 47.30 30.12 4.68
C PHE A 639 45.86 30.24 5.19
N PRO A 640 45.60 30.97 6.30
CA PRO A 640 44.28 31.00 6.94
C PRO A 640 43.13 31.44 6.03
N SER A 641 43.41 32.24 4.99
CA SER A 641 42.42 32.64 3.98
C SER A 641 41.86 31.46 3.17
N LEU A 642 42.56 30.33 3.14
CA LEU A 642 42.16 29.09 2.46
C LEU A 642 41.54 28.07 3.44
N GLY A 643 41.21 28.48 4.66
CA GLY A 643 40.72 27.59 5.71
C GLY A 643 39.29 27.09 5.54
N ASN A 644 38.53 27.64 4.59
CA ASN A 644 37.12 27.34 4.36
C ASN A 644 36.72 27.60 2.90
N GLU A 645 37.05 26.66 2.03
CA GLU A 645 36.82 26.74 0.59
C GLU A 645 35.60 25.91 0.16
N ASN A 646 34.77 26.51 -0.69
CA ASN A 646 33.68 25.79 -1.35
C ASN A 646 34.18 25.19 -2.67
N LEU A 647 34.16 23.86 -2.76
CA LEU A 647 34.59 23.11 -3.94
C LEU A 647 33.48 22.96 -4.99
N LEU A 648 32.23 23.25 -4.65
CA LEU A 648 31.09 23.16 -5.57
C LEU A 648 31.24 24.17 -6.70
N ARG A 649 31.09 23.71 -7.95
CA ARG A 649 31.17 24.57 -9.13
C ARG A 649 29.82 24.76 -9.79
N LEU A 650 29.41 26.02 -9.91
CA LEU A 650 28.19 26.44 -10.60
C LEU A 650 28.50 27.00 -11.99
N HIS A 651 27.57 26.79 -12.92
CA HIS A 651 27.61 27.38 -14.25
C HIS A 651 27.41 28.90 -14.18
N PRO A 652 28.26 29.69 -14.84
CA PRO A 652 28.21 31.15 -14.88
C PRO A 652 26.87 31.83 -15.11
N THR A 653 26.08 31.30 -16.04
CA THR A 653 24.84 31.96 -16.50
C THR A 653 23.58 31.35 -15.92
N THR A 654 23.58 30.06 -15.59
CA THR A 654 22.37 29.35 -15.13
C THR A 654 22.36 29.19 -13.61
N GLY A 655 23.51 29.30 -12.95
CA GLY A 655 23.66 29.02 -11.51
C GLY A 655 23.50 27.55 -11.14
N GLN A 656 23.34 26.65 -12.11
CA GLN A 656 23.22 25.21 -11.86
C GLN A 656 24.58 24.60 -11.53
N THR A 657 24.59 23.56 -10.68
CA THR A 657 25.82 22.82 -10.39
C THR A 657 26.28 22.05 -11.63
N VAL A 658 27.58 22.17 -11.93
CA VAL A 658 28.21 21.51 -13.07
C VAL A 658 29.38 20.63 -12.69
N GLY A 659 29.82 20.65 -11.43
CA GLY A 659 30.89 19.79 -10.95
C GLY A 659 31.36 20.12 -9.55
N CYS A 660 32.36 19.38 -9.12
CA CYS A 660 33.11 19.59 -7.88
C CYS A 660 34.60 19.73 -8.21
N TYR A 661 35.23 20.79 -7.74
CA TYR A 661 36.67 20.93 -7.81
C TYR A 661 37.36 19.90 -6.91
N SER A 662 38.47 19.34 -7.37
CA SER A 662 39.45 18.79 -6.45
C SER A 662 40.18 19.93 -5.71
N PRO A 663 40.81 19.66 -4.55
CA PRO A 663 41.68 20.62 -3.86
C PRO A 663 42.73 21.27 -4.77
N SER A 664 43.37 20.48 -5.65
CA SER A 664 44.35 20.98 -6.62
C SER A 664 43.71 21.94 -7.61
N SER A 665 42.61 21.53 -8.25
CA SER A 665 41.94 22.34 -9.27
C SER A 665 41.34 23.61 -8.67
N LYS A 666 40.82 23.55 -7.44
CA LYS A 666 40.33 24.74 -6.73
C LYS A 666 41.40 25.82 -6.59
N LEU A 667 42.66 25.44 -6.36
CA LEU A 667 43.75 26.40 -6.14
C LEU A 667 44.41 26.85 -7.45
N THR A 668 44.37 26.01 -8.50
CA THR A 668 45.17 26.21 -9.71
C THR A 668 44.36 26.57 -10.96
N MET A 669 43.02 26.46 -10.92
CA MET A 669 42.17 26.68 -12.10
C MET A 669 41.47 28.04 -12.08
N GLY A 670 41.81 28.86 -13.08
CA GLY A 670 41.40 30.24 -13.34
C GLY A 670 39.99 30.46 -13.91
N GLN A 671 39.38 29.39 -14.44
CA GLN A 671 38.20 29.50 -15.30
C GLN A 671 36.97 29.93 -14.51
N TRP A 672 36.21 30.89 -15.05
CA TRP A 672 35.00 31.48 -14.46
C TRP A 672 35.17 32.11 -13.05
N GLN A 673 36.34 32.64 -12.71
CA GLN A 673 36.58 33.29 -11.41
C GLN A 673 35.86 34.62 -11.22
N SER A 674 35.51 35.31 -12.31
CA SER A 674 34.86 36.63 -12.30
C SER A 674 33.36 36.61 -12.01
N ILE A 675 32.78 35.43 -11.71
CA ILE A 675 31.33 35.24 -11.72
C ILE A 675 30.84 34.90 -10.32
N PRO A 676 29.96 35.74 -9.73
CA PRO A 676 29.54 35.58 -8.35
C PRO A 676 28.53 34.43 -8.26
N ASN A 677 28.97 33.31 -7.67
CA ASN A 677 28.24 32.45 -6.71
C ASN A 677 28.53 30.94 -6.96
N PRO A 678 29.09 30.19 -5.97
CA PRO A 678 29.81 30.73 -4.82
C PRO A 678 31.04 31.51 -5.30
N PRO A 679 31.39 32.65 -4.66
CA PRO A 679 32.50 33.48 -5.11
C PRO A 679 33.81 32.67 -5.08
N PHE A 680 34.57 32.71 -6.17
CA PHE A 680 35.97 32.33 -6.11
C PHE A 680 36.69 33.48 -5.39
N THR A 681 36.98 33.31 -4.10
CA THR A 681 37.51 34.36 -3.22
C THR A 681 39.04 34.50 -3.27
N GLY A 682 39.72 33.65 -4.05
CA GLY A 682 41.17 33.51 -4.05
C GLY A 682 41.87 33.96 -5.34
N THR A 683 43.19 34.09 -5.26
CA THR A 683 44.09 34.19 -6.41
C THR A 683 44.31 32.80 -6.99
N THR A 684 44.43 32.67 -8.32
CA THR A 684 44.92 31.41 -8.93
C THR A 684 46.39 31.25 -8.63
N PHE A 685 46.78 30.11 -8.09
CA PHE A 685 48.18 29.79 -7.79
C PHE A 685 48.77 28.93 -8.90
N SER A 686 50.06 29.10 -9.17
CA SER A 686 50.81 28.11 -9.93
C SER A 686 50.91 26.83 -9.10
N PRO A 687 50.94 25.62 -9.71
CA PRO A 687 51.07 24.38 -8.96
C PRO A 687 52.26 24.36 -7.99
N ALA A 688 53.37 25.03 -8.33
CA ALA A 688 54.57 25.11 -7.50
C ALA A 688 54.51 26.16 -6.37
N ASP A 689 53.46 26.98 -6.30
CA ASP A 689 53.33 27.98 -5.25
C ASP A 689 53.07 27.30 -3.89
N PRO A 690 53.57 27.86 -2.77
CA PRO A 690 53.41 27.28 -1.43
C PRO A 690 51.98 26.93 -1.03
N GLN A 691 50.99 27.68 -1.53
CA GLN A 691 49.57 27.48 -1.31
C GLN A 691 49.03 26.21 -1.98
N ALA A 692 49.53 25.87 -3.17
CA ALA A 692 49.01 24.80 -4.02
C ALA A 692 49.89 23.55 -4.07
N GLN A 693 51.20 23.68 -3.86
CA GLN A 693 52.17 22.60 -4.09
C GLN A 693 51.88 21.30 -3.33
N MET A 694 51.27 21.38 -2.15
CA MET A 694 50.93 20.21 -1.34
C MET A 694 49.61 19.52 -1.74
N TYR A 695 48.83 20.13 -2.64
CA TYR A 695 47.58 19.58 -3.20
C TYR A 695 47.73 19.22 -4.68
N ALA A 696 48.43 20.06 -5.44
CA ALA A 696 48.73 19.84 -6.86
C ALA A 696 49.93 18.90 -7.07
N CYS A 697 50.81 18.79 -6.07
CA CYS A 697 51.95 17.90 -6.04
C CYS A 697 52.84 17.93 -7.30
N PRO A 698 53.32 19.11 -7.73
CA PRO A 698 54.26 19.17 -8.85
C PRO A 698 55.61 18.57 -8.42
N THR A 699 56.18 17.74 -9.28
CA THR A 699 57.55 17.22 -9.11
C THR A 699 58.46 17.88 -10.13
N PRO A 700 59.34 18.85 -9.77
CA PRO A 700 59.60 19.47 -8.44
C PRO A 700 58.61 20.62 -8.05
N PRO A 701 58.61 21.12 -6.79
CA PRO A 701 59.51 20.79 -5.66
C PRO A 701 59.03 19.66 -4.73
N ILE A 702 57.81 19.16 -4.90
CA ILE A 702 57.25 18.12 -4.03
C ILE A 702 57.53 16.75 -4.63
N THR A 703 58.15 15.86 -3.85
CA THR A 703 58.30 14.45 -4.27
C THR A 703 57.00 13.68 -4.08
N SER A 704 56.83 12.57 -4.79
CA SER A 704 55.65 11.71 -4.63
C SER A 704 55.44 11.22 -3.19
N ASP A 705 56.53 10.88 -2.48
CA ASP A 705 56.47 10.49 -1.06
C ASP A 705 55.98 11.62 -0.15
N VAL A 706 56.45 12.85 -0.38
CA VAL A 706 56.03 14.02 0.39
C VAL A 706 54.56 14.36 0.10
N CYS A 707 54.10 14.21 -1.15
CA CYS A 707 52.70 14.41 -1.48
C CYS A 707 51.79 13.37 -0.82
N ARG A 708 52.16 12.08 -0.88
CA ARG A 708 51.41 10.98 -0.22
C ARG A 708 51.26 11.18 1.28
N ALA A 709 52.31 11.68 1.94
CA ALA A 709 52.27 12.02 3.36
C ALA A 709 51.66 13.40 3.66
N GLY A 710 51.29 14.15 2.62
CA GLY A 710 50.84 15.53 2.67
C GLY A 710 49.32 15.67 2.83
N PRO A 711 48.84 16.92 2.96
CA PRO A 711 47.42 17.22 3.20
C PRO A 711 46.50 16.78 2.05
N ALA A 712 46.99 16.59 0.82
CA ALA A 712 46.19 16.08 -0.30
C ALA A 712 45.50 14.74 0.02
N ALA A 713 46.17 13.85 0.73
CA ALA A 713 45.66 12.53 1.08
C ALA A 713 44.55 12.56 2.15
N THR A 714 44.39 13.68 2.86
CA THR A 714 43.52 13.75 4.05
C THR A 714 42.42 14.81 3.96
N THR A 715 42.22 15.43 2.78
CA THR A 715 41.14 16.42 2.59
C THR A 715 39.76 15.78 2.72
N ASN A 716 38.73 16.59 3.00
CA ASN A 716 37.35 16.10 3.01
C ASN A 716 36.96 15.54 1.63
N TYR A 717 37.43 16.18 0.56
CA TYR A 717 37.29 15.69 -0.82
C TYR A 717 37.90 14.30 -1.02
N THR A 718 39.16 14.10 -0.64
CA THR A 718 39.83 12.79 -0.81
C THR A 718 39.13 11.69 -0.04
N ASN A 719 38.75 11.97 1.21
CA ASN A 719 37.98 11.03 2.03
C ASN A 719 36.61 10.70 1.42
N LEU A 720 35.93 11.69 0.83
CA LEU A 720 34.67 11.48 0.11
C LEU A 720 34.86 10.54 -1.08
N ILE A 721 35.86 10.82 -1.93
CA ILE A 721 36.13 9.98 -3.10
C ILE A 721 36.45 8.56 -2.63
N HIS A 722 37.35 8.35 -1.69
CA HIS A 722 37.67 6.99 -1.23
C HIS A 722 36.48 6.26 -0.59
N ALA A 723 35.57 6.99 0.07
CA ALA A 723 34.37 6.40 0.67
C ALA A 723 33.31 5.98 -0.37
N LYS A 724 33.17 6.73 -1.46
CA LYS A 724 32.13 6.49 -2.49
C LYS A 724 32.64 5.81 -3.77
N CYS A 725 33.95 5.85 -3.97
CA CYS A 725 34.69 5.42 -5.15
C CYS A 725 35.95 4.69 -4.70
N ASN A 726 35.78 3.48 -4.17
CA ASN A 726 36.94 2.67 -3.82
C ASN A 726 37.77 2.34 -5.08
N ASN A 727 39.10 2.31 -4.95
CA ASN A 727 40.03 2.11 -6.07
C ASN A 727 39.98 3.20 -7.18
N THR A 728 39.85 4.47 -6.78
CA THR A 728 39.82 5.65 -7.67
C THR A 728 40.87 6.67 -7.21
N TYR A 729 41.53 7.36 -8.15
CA TYR A 729 42.42 8.47 -7.82
C TYR A 729 41.64 9.70 -7.36
N ALA A 730 41.95 10.19 -6.17
CA ALA A 730 41.45 11.46 -5.65
C ALA A 730 42.45 12.62 -5.80
N TYR A 731 43.75 12.31 -5.90
CA TYR A 731 44.85 13.27 -6.07
C TYR A 731 46.03 12.63 -6.85
N ALA A 732 47.01 13.44 -7.27
CA ALA A 732 48.02 13.05 -8.27
C ALA A 732 48.94 11.86 -7.90
N TYR A 733 49.14 11.56 -6.61
CA TYR A 733 49.97 10.45 -6.13
C TYR A 733 49.18 9.51 -5.21
N ASP A 734 47.93 9.23 -5.59
CA ASP A 734 47.02 8.30 -4.91
C ASP A 734 47.20 6.85 -5.42
N ASP A 735 48.42 6.50 -5.82
CA ASP A 735 48.81 5.22 -6.42
C ASP A 735 48.54 4.02 -5.49
N THR A 736 48.60 4.24 -4.18
CA THR A 736 48.26 3.21 -3.19
C THR A 736 46.79 2.82 -3.17
N ASN A 737 45.89 3.64 -3.73
CA ASN A 737 44.46 3.37 -3.77
C ASN A 737 43.94 3.15 -5.19
N GLY A 738 44.19 4.09 -6.11
CA GLY A 738 43.50 4.13 -7.40
C GLY A 738 44.25 3.50 -8.58
N LEU A 739 45.53 3.15 -8.45
CA LEU A 739 46.26 2.57 -9.58
C LEU A 739 45.87 1.12 -9.77
N SER A 740 45.34 0.80 -10.95
CA SER A 740 45.08 -0.56 -11.35
C SER A 740 45.93 -0.97 -12.56
N SER A 741 46.30 -2.24 -12.60
CA SER A 741 47.08 -2.82 -13.69
C SER A 741 46.63 -4.25 -13.99
N CYS A 742 46.46 -4.51 -15.27
CA CYS A 742 46.04 -5.81 -15.79
C CYS A 742 47.02 -6.27 -16.88
N PRO A 743 47.25 -7.59 -17.05
CA PRO A 743 47.99 -8.12 -18.19
C PRO A 743 47.44 -7.58 -19.52
N ALA A 744 48.34 -7.12 -20.40
CA ALA A 744 47.94 -6.64 -21.72
C ALA A 744 47.64 -7.83 -22.65
N THR A 745 46.37 -8.12 -22.88
CA THR A 745 45.90 -9.17 -23.80
C THR A 745 44.83 -8.62 -24.73
N THR A 746 44.63 -9.26 -25.88
CA THR A 746 43.52 -8.93 -26.80
C THR A 746 42.13 -9.16 -26.18
N SER A 747 42.07 -9.91 -25.08
CA SER A 747 40.85 -10.26 -24.34
C SER A 747 40.62 -9.43 -23.07
N THR A 748 41.62 -8.67 -22.61
CA THR A 748 41.47 -7.77 -21.46
C THR A 748 40.83 -6.49 -21.95
N SER A 749 39.64 -6.19 -21.44
CA SER A 749 38.87 -5.03 -21.84
C SER A 749 38.19 -4.32 -20.66
N TYR A 750 37.89 -3.05 -20.88
CA TYR A 750 37.31 -2.16 -19.87
C TYR A 750 35.96 -1.65 -20.36
N GLU A 751 34.90 -1.91 -19.60
CA GLU A 751 33.59 -1.33 -19.81
C GLU A 751 33.41 -0.16 -18.84
N VAL A 752 33.36 1.06 -19.37
CA VAL A 752 33.24 2.31 -18.61
C VAL A 752 31.85 2.87 -18.83
N THR A 753 31.07 3.02 -17.77
CA THR A 753 29.74 3.63 -17.81
C THR A 753 29.76 4.97 -17.08
N PHE A 754 29.36 6.04 -17.76
CA PHE A 754 29.12 7.33 -17.11
C PHE A 754 27.63 7.52 -16.87
N PHE A 755 27.23 7.93 -15.67
CA PHE A 755 25.82 8.08 -15.28
C PHE A 755 25.39 9.55 -15.30
N CYS A 756 24.08 9.79 -15.20
CA CYS A 756 23.60 11.16 -15.01
C CYS A 756 24.18 11.74 -13.71
N PRO A 757 24.55 13.03 -13.69
CA PRO A 757 24.77 13.71 -12.43
C PRO A 757 23.47 13.70 -11.62
N GLN A 758 23.59 13.42 -10.31
CA GLN A 758 22.47 13.42 -9.36
C GLN A 758 22.59 14.57 -8.35
#